data_AF-A0A1Y3AGQ7-F1
#
_entry.id   AF-A0A1Y3AGQ7-F1
#
_cell.length_a   1.000
_cell.length_b   1.000
_cell.length_c   1.000
_cell.angle_alpha   90.00
_cell.angle_beta   90.00
_cell.angle_gamma   90.00
#
_symmetry.space_group_name_H-M   'P 1'
#
loop_
_entity.id
_entity.type
_entity.pdbx_description
1 polymer ?
#
loop_
_entity_poly.entity_id
_entity_poly.type
_entity_poly.pdbx_seq_one_letter_code
_entity_poly.pdbx_strand_id
1 'polypeptide(L)'
;MSRRRATETVGSEANSASAVGTSAGQSDAAHADRADAASVDATGETGADDPVAAGGRFAVVGRVCYALFARHASDRRHDADRKRYRGTALDTGFETYLSGAYGLSWIVAAAAFLPALVVAAGAAPAVAAAVEARFGAALLAAGSTATPAPTPDSVGPLRTDRAALLVATGVALLAKRATVAVAGLHLRWVVATRRTDIERTLPGAVRYLELLSSGSDEPRAMLRKAADGDAYGGTATSFRKALNAARLAGSLDEGLRRVARDTPSRELLAPFLLKFRKHAATGDEALSEFLATERRMLSHRQDRARKRARRFLELLTELFVAVLVLPALLVIGATALSVVIPELLPPVSTPVGVVPTRAVVLYGAVAFLVAFGLAAAVAVGTLRPPSQRASYEAPASPRAVLATAGRNPASTAVVAAGPAVALALWLAVAGYTLVNVALVGYAAFAVPVGLVAARRTRIDDAKDRELADFVHAVSGHVAQGRPLEAAVAAVARDADLGVLDDDVADLAFALRSTTAPADSARSEPGAGSPEEPTAVDLRGAAIERFVDRVDTPLAARTLGLVTGALNAGSDADAVFETLRIEVGRLYSEQRALRSSMQPYIAVGWAAAVLVAGVVAVVNTQVVDAARLAEFAAASEAVTEPEGVYPELERFRLYVVTQATVLASGWFAGTAARGRYAALLHSGALVACCYVVFTVGGLV
;
A
#
# COMPACT_ATOMS: atom_id res chain seq x y z
N MET A 1 -14.72 47.71 13.96
CA MET A 1 -14.35 49.13 13.85
C MET A 1 -12.84 49.25 13.79
N SER A 2 -12.37 50.02 12.81
CA SER A 2 -10.99 50.21 12.36
C SER A 2 -10.12 50.99 13.35
N ARG A 3 -8.82 50.67 13.45
CA ARG A 3 -7.73 51.65 13.20
C ARG A 3 -6.33 51.04 13.11
N ARG A 4 -5.65 51.43 12.02
CA ARG A 4 -4.24 51.26 11.63
C ARG A 4 -3.29 52.26 12.33
N ARG A 5 -2.00 51.91 12.42
CA ARG A 5 -0.78 52.60 11.88
C ARG A 5 0.46 51.87 12.43
N ALA A 6 1.43 51.35 11.64
CA ALA A 6 2.46 52.02 10.81
C ALA A 6 3.36 52.93 11.69
N THR A 7 4.69 52.98 11.68
CA THR A 7 5.78 52.55 10.77
C THR A 7 7.06 53.09 11.46
N GLU A 8 8.20 52.41 11.40
CA GLU A 8 9.50 53.03 11.70
C GLU A 8 10.56 52.53 10.72
N THR A 9 11.18 53.49 10.02
CA THR A 9 12.36 53.40 9.16
C THR A 9 13.12 54.72 9.27
N VAL A 10 14.42 54.68 8.91
CA VAL A 10 15.43 55.78 8.77
C VAL A 10 16.37 55.87 9.98
N GLY A 11 17.71 55.98 9.87
CA GLY A 11 18.66 56.13 8.74
C GLY A 11 20.07 55.67 9.20
N SER A 12 20.94 55.17 8.33
CA SER A 12 21.84 55.88 7.40
C SER A 12 22.98 56.65 8.10
N GLU A 13 24.21 56.14 7.97
CA GLU A 13 25.38 56.99 7.70
C GLU A 13 26.49 56.19 6.99
N ALA A 14 27.06 56.85 5.99
CA ALA A 14 28.08 56.36 5.07
C ALA A 14 29.45 56.92 5.47
N ASN A 15 30.55 56.19 5.20
CA ASN A 15 31.69 56.85 4.57
C ASN A 15 32.64 55.90 3.80
N SER A 16 32.88 56.37 2.59
CA SER A 16 33.81 56.07 1.50
C SER A 16 35.30 55.91 1.83
N ALA A 17 35.99 55.07 1.04
CA ALA A 17 37.22 55.36 0.27
C ALA A 17 37.55 54.09 -0.56
N SER A 18 37.30 54.02 -1.87
CA SER A 18 38.04 54.62 -3.00
C SER A 18 39.50 54.16 -3.13
N ALA A 19 39.79 53.33 -4.14
CA ALA A 19 40.65 53.67 -5.30
C ALA A 19 40.93 52.40 -6.14
N VAL A 20 40.39 52.33 -7.37
CA VAL A 20 41.12 52.49 -8.65
C VAL A 20 41.80 51.17 -9.06
N GLY A 21 41.39 50.45 -10.11
CA GLY A 21 41.22 50.85 -11.51
C GLY A 21 42.19 49.94 -12.32
N THR A 22 41.98 49.49 -13.56
CA THR A 22 41.13 49.92 -14.66
C THR A 22 41.21 48.85 -15.78
N SER A 23 40.12 48.76 -16.54
CA SER A 23 39.85 48.24 -17.91
C SER A 23 41.02 47.82 -18.86
N ALA A 24 40.82 47.07 -19.96
CA ALA A 24 39.76 47.12 -20.96
C ALA A 24 39.87 45.99 -22.03
N GLY A 25 38.80 45.82 -22.82
CA GLY A 25 38.80 45.33 -24.23
C GLY A 25 38.42 43.85 -24.39
N GLN A 26 37.20 43.41 -24.72
CA GLN A 26 36.23 43.73 -25.79
C GLN A 26 36.54 43.10 -27.18
N SER A 27 35.73 42.08 -27.50
CA SER A 27 35.22 41.59 -28.81
C SER A 27 36.17 41.30 -29.97
N ASP A 28 36.10 40.09 -30.53
CA ASP A 28 35.26 39.84 -31.71
C ASP A 28 35.06 38.35 -32.05
N ALA A 29 34.13 38.09 -32.96
CA ALA A 29 33.36 36.86 -33.16
C ALA A 29 33.93 35.77 -34.09
N ALA A 30 33.33 34.57 -33.93
CA ALA A 30 32.89 33.60 -34.94
C ALA A 30 33.85 32.58 -35.62
N HIS A 31 33.41 31.31 -35.49
CA HIS A 31 33.39 30.20 -36.47
C HIS A 31 34.51 29.14 -36.56
N ALA A 32 34.03 27.88 -36.63
CA ALA A 32 34.69 26.57 -36.87
C ALA A 32 35.57 26.05 -35.71
N ASP A 33 35.58 24.77 -35.32
CA ASP A 33 35.25 23.53 -36.04
C ASP A 33 34.84 22.40 -35.07
N ARG A 34 34.23 21.35 -35.63
CA ARG A 34 33.80 20.10 -35.01
C ARG A 34 34.97 19.20 -34.60
N ALA A 35 34.63 18.24 -33.75
CA ALA A 35 35.28 16.94 -33.53
C ALA A 35 36.48 16.91 -32.57
N ASP A 36 36.24 16.46 -31.34
CA ASP A 36 36.80 15.18 -30.87
C ASP A 36 36.19 14.79 -29.51
N ALA A 37 35.28 13.82 -29.55
CA ALA A 37 34.80 13.13 -28.37
C ALA A 37 34.56 11.67 -28.79
N ALA A 38 35.62 10.87 -28.74
CA ALA A 38 35.54 9.42 -28.83
C ALA A 38 36.68 8.76 -28.03
N SER A 39 36.31 7.64 -27.42
CA SER A 39 37.16 6.61 -26.80
C SER A 39 37.76 6.91 -25.41
N VAL A 40 37.00 6.56 -24.37
CA VAL A 40 37.58 5.78 -23.27
C VAL A 40 36.78 4.49 -23.16
N ASP A 41 37.55 3.42 -23.30
CA ASP A 41 37.21 2.05 -23.61
C ASP A 41 36.49 1.35 -22.45
N ALA A 42 35.70 0.36 -22.83
CA ALA A 42 34.88 -0.46 -21.96
C ALA A 42 35.47 -1.86 -21.91
N THR A 43 36.13 -2.26 -20.82
CA THR A 43 36.37 -3.68 -20.47
C THR A 43 36.71 -3.89 -18.99
N GLY A 44 36.00 -4.83 -18.34
CA GLY A 44 36.31 -5.48 -17.05
C GLY A 44 35.84 -4.67 -15.81
N GLU A 45 35.08 -5.18 -14.86
CA GLU A 45 35.10 -6.52 -14.25
C GLU A 45 33.69 -7.01 -13.86
N THR A 46 33.45 -8.27 -14.19
CA THR A 46 32.38 -9.13 -13.66
C THR A 46 32.77 -9.66 -12.27
N GLY A 47 31.91 -9.47 -11.27
CA GLY A 47 32.00 -10.14 -9.97
C GLY A 47 30.72 -9.97 -9.14
N ALA A 48 29.96 -11.08 -9.03
CA ALA A 48 29.04 -11.53 -7.96
C ALA A 48 28.29 -10.46 -7.14
N ASP A 49 26.96 -10.36 -7.07
CA ASP A 49 25.90 -11.37 -7.08
C ASP A 49 24.64 -10.82 -7.80
N ASP A 50 24.24 -11.43 -8.91
CA ASP A 50 22.94 -11.15 -9.55
C ASP A 50 22.00 -12.34 -9.30
N PRO A 51 20.79 -12.15 -8.76
CA PRO A 51 19.81 -13.21 -8.63
C PRO A 51 19.19 -13.50 -10.00
N VAL A 52 19.89 -14.25 -10.85
CA VAL A 52 19.35 -14.79 -12.09
C VAL A 52 18.72 -16.16 -11.82
N ALA A 53 17.42 -16.15 -11.54
CA ALA A 53 16.56 -17.31 -11.81
C ALA A 53 15.09 -16.90 -12.02
N ALA A 54 14.84 -15.79 -12.72
CA ALA A 54 13.51 -15.44 -13.21
C ALA A 54 13.53 -15.30 -14.75
N GLY A 55 13.39 -16.44 -15.43
CA GLY A 55 12.94 -16.58 -16.83
C GLY A 55 13.68 -15.76 -17.90
N GLY A 56 14.54 -16.42 -18.68
CA GLY A 56 15.33 -15.82 -19.77
C GLY A 56 14.59 -14.97 -20.81
N ARG A 57 13.25 -15.03 -20.88
CA ARG A 57 12.43 -14.14 -21.73
C ARG A 57 12.30 -12.72 -21.17
N PHE A 58 12.18 -12.55 -19.85
CA PHE A 58 12.07 -11.22 -19.23
C PHE A 58 13.42 -10.48 -19.20
N ALA A 59 14.53 -11.21 -19.08
CA ALA A 59 15.88 -10.64 -19.14
C ALA A 59 16.22 -10.08 -20.55
N VAL A 60 15.74 -10.71 -21.62
CA VAL A 60 15.91 -10.20 -23.00
C VAL A 60 15.08 -8.94 -23.21
N VAL A 61 13.81 -8.94 -22.79
CA VAL A 61 12.94 -7.75 -22.85
C VAL A 61 13.53 -6.60 -22.05
N GLY A 62 14.06 -6.86 -20.84
CA GLY A 62 14.73 -5.87 -20.01
C GLY A 62 15.93 -5.22 -20.71
N ARG A 63 16.76 -6.00 -21.40
CA ARG A 63 17.90 -5.48 -22.18
C ARG A 63 17.47 -4.63 -23.36
N VAL A 64 16.45 -5.05 -24.10
CA VAL A 64 15.89 -4.26 -25.23
C VAL A 64 15.30 -2.94 -24.73
N CYS A 65 14.52 -2.97 -23.65
CA CYS A 65 13.98 -1.75 -23.04
C CYS A 65 15.10 -0.81 -22.56
N TYR A 66 16.14 -1.35 -21.92
CA TYR A 66 17.30 -0.57 -21.49
C TYR A 66 17.99 0.09 -22.69
N ALA A 67 18.33 -0.66 -23.74
CA ALA A 67 18.98 -0.13 -24.93
C ALA A 67 18.17 0.98 -25.63
N LEU A 68 16.84 0.82 -25.70
CA LEU A 68 15.97 1.79 -26.37
C LEU A 68 15.68 3.04 -25.54
N PHE A 69 15.59 2.91 -24.21
CA PHE A 69 15.01 3.95 -23.35
C PHE A 69 15.93 4.47 -22.25
N ALA A 70 17.12 3.90 -22.01
CA ALA A 70 18.04 4.36 -20.96
C ALA A 70 18.40 5.85 -21.10
N ARG A 71 18.47 6.37 -22.33
CA ARG A 71 18.74 7.80 -22.59
C ARG A 71 17.80 8.74 -21.84
N HIS A 72 16.53 8.35 -21.69
CA HIS A 72 15.52 9.16 -21.00
C HIS A 72 15.83 9.36 -19.50
N ALA A 73 16.66 8.51 -18.90
CA ALA A 73 17.06 8.64 -17.50
C ALA A 73 17.95 9.87 -17.25
N SER A 74 18.61 10.38 -18.29
CA SER A 74 19.41 11.60 -18.23
C SER A 74 18.59 12.89 -18.39
N ASP A 75 17.32 12.80 -18.83
CA ASP A 75 16.49 13.98 -19.09
C ASP A 75 16.17 14.79 -17.83
N ARG A 76 16.19 16.13 -17.96
CA ARG A 76 15.86 17.08 -16.87
C ARG A 76 14.48 16.84 -16.25
N ARG A 77 13.51 16.37 -17.04
CA ARG A 77 12.14 16.07 -16.56
C ARG A 77 12.11 15.01 -15.45
N HIS A 78 13.15 14.20 -15.32
CA HIS A 78 13.25 13.13 -14.32
C HIS A 78 14.24 13.45 -13.19
N ASP A 79 14.71 14.69 -13.05
CA ASP A 79 15.62 15.06 -11.95
C ASP A 79 14.99 14.86 -10.56
N ALA A 80 13.68 15.19 -10.43
CA ALA A 80 12.93 14.94 -9.22
C ALA A 80 12.81 13.43 -8.90
N ASP A 81 12.59 12.61 -9.94
CA ASP A 81 12.46 11.16 -9.81
C ASP A 81 13.81 10.51 -9.48
N ARG A 82 14.91 11.00 -10.06
CA ARG A 82 16.28 10.56 -9.74
C ARG A 82 16.61 10.86 -8.27
N LYS A 83 16.26 12.04 -7.78
CA LYS A 83 16.46 12.40 -6.36
C LYS A 83 15.63 11.50 -5.44
N ARG A 84 14.38 11.19 -5.81
CA ARG A 84 13.53 10.24 -5.07
C ARG A 84 14.13 8.83 -5.10
N TYR A 85 14.62 8.38 -6.25
CA TYR A 85 15.20 7.06 -6.45
C TYR A 85 16.38 6.79 -5.51
N ARG A 86 17.27 7.77 -5.30
CA ARG A 86 18.38 7.65 -4.33
C ARG A 86 17.90 7.34 -2.91
N GLY A 87 16.73 7.84 -2.56
CA GLY A 87 16.03 7.56 -1.30
C GLY A 87 15.34 6.20 -1.25
N THR A 88 15.34 5.40 -2.32
CA THR A 88 14.79 4.03 -2.35
C THR A 88 15.84 2.97 -2.00
N ALA A 89 15.38 1.79 -1.61
CA ALA A 89 16.20 0.59 -1.37
C ALA A 89 16.01 -0.44 -2.49
N LEU A 90 15.79 0.04 -3.72
CA LEU A 90 15.67 -0.85 -4.87
C LEU A 90 17.07 -1.31 -5.29
N ASP A 91 17.20 -2.60 -5.59
CA ASP A 91 18.48 -3.21 -5.99
C ASP A 91 18.85 -2.91 -7.44
N THR A 92 17.92 -2.36 -8.23
CA THR A 92 18.14 -1.99 -9.62
C THR A 92 18.77 -0.60 -9.77
N GLY A 93 19.37 -0.31 -10.92
CA GLY A 93 19.74 1.05 -11.31
C GLY A 93 18.53 1.92 -11.67
N PHE A 94 18.61 3.23 -11.46
CA PHE A 94 17.55 4.19 -11.86
C PHE A 94 17.22 4.11 -13.36
N GLU A 95 18.24 3.91 -14.18
CA GLU A 95 18.12 3.79 -15.63
C GLU A 95 17.32 2.54 -16.03
N THR A 96 17.57 1.41 -15.36
CA THR A 96 16.84 0.15 -15.56
C THR A 96 15.39 0.29 -15.14
N TYR A 97 15.12 0.93 -14.00
CA TYR A 97 13.75 1.20 -13.54
C TYR A 97 12.98 2.06 -14.54
N LEU A 98 13.58 3.16 -15.00
CA LEU A 98 12.90 4.10 -15.89
C LEU A 98 12.73 3.53 -17.30
N SER A 99 13.72 2.82 -17.82
CA SER A 99 13.61 2.14 -19.12
C SER A 99 12.50 1.09 -19.14
N GLY A 100 12.33 0.32 -18.05
CA GLY A 100 11.19 -0.58 -17.86
C GLY A 100 9.85 0.15 -17.85
N ALA A 101 9.76 1.30 -17.17
CA ALA A 101 8.54 2.12 -17.14
C ALA A 101 8.16 2.67 -18.54
N TYR A 102 9.15 3.10 -19.33
CA TYR A 102 8.92 3.51 -20.72
C TYR A 102 8.51 2.35 -21.62
N GLY A 103 9.12 1.17 -21.46
CA GLY A 103 8.71 -0.05 -22.16
C GLY A 103 7.24 -0.40 -21.86
N LEU A 104 6.86 -0.40 -20.57
CA LEU A 104 5.48 -0.63 -20.14
C LEU A 104 4.51 0.43 -20.71
N SER A 105 4.93 1.70 -20.76
CA SER A 105 4.08 2.78 -21.28
C SER A 105 3.68 2.58 -22.75
N TRP A 106 4.54 1.97 -23.56
CA TRP A 106 4.25 1.65 -24.96
C TRP A 106 3.30 0.45 -25.08
N ILE A 107 3.46 -0.57 -24.24
CA ILE A 107 2.55 -1.72 -24.20
C ILE A 107 1.15 -1.27 -23.79
N VAL A 108 1.03 -0.45 -22.74
CA VAL A 108 -0.25 0.09 -22.27
C VAL A 108 -0.89 0.99 -23.34
N ALA A 109 -0.10 1.80 -24.05
CA ALA A 109 -0.60 2.61 -25.15
C ALA A 109 -1.18 1.74 -26.28
N ALA A 110 -0.48 0.67 -26.68
CA ALA A 110 -0.95 -0.27 -27.70
C ALA A 110 -2.23 -1.01 -27.25
N ALA A 111 -2.27 -1.45 -25.99
CA ALA A 111 -3.44 -2.13 -25.41
C ALA A 111 -4.67 -1.22 -25.30
N ALA A 112 -4.48 0.07 -25.01
CA ALA A 112 -5.57 1.05 -24.92
C ALA A 112 -6.09 1.49 -26.30
N PHE A 113 -5.25 1.42 -27.34
CA PHE A 113 -5.58 1.92 -28.66
C PHE A 113 -6.74 1.16 -29.32
N LEU A 114 -6.70 -0.18 -29.37
CA LEU A 114 -7.74 -0.97 -30.05
C LEU A 114 -9.14 -0.82 -29.42
N PRO A 115 -9.31 -0.94 -28.09
CA PRO A 115 -10.61 -0.69 -27.46
C PRO A 115 -11.10 0.75 -27.67
N ALA A 116 -10.19 1.74 -27.56
CA ALA A 116 -10.54 3.12 -27.80
C ALA A 116 -10.98 3.37 -29.25
N LEU A 117 -10.35 2.71 -30.22
CA LEU A 117 -10.72 2.77 -31.62
C LEU A 117 -12.10 2.15 -31.86
N VAL A 118 -12.39 0.98 -31.28
CA VAL A 118 -13.71 0.32 -31.40
C VAL A 118 -14.81 1.20 -30.80
N VAL A 119 -14.58 1.75 -29.61
CA VAL A 119 -15.54 2.66 -28.96
C VAL A 119 -15.70 3.95 -29.76
N ALA A 120 -14.61 4.56 -30.22
CA ALA A 120 -14.66 5.81 -30.98
C ALA A 120 -15.30 5.63 -32.36
N ALA A 121 -15.08 4.49 -33.03
CA ALA A 121 -15.72 4.16 -34.30
C ALA A 121 -17.23 3.93 -34.14
N GLY A 122 -17.66 3.26 -33.07
CA GLY A 122 -19.09 3.10 -32.75
C GLY A 122 -19.80 4.41 -32.38
N ALA A 123 -19.07 5.36 -31.80
CA ALA A 123 -19.60 6.65 -31.34
C ALA A 123 -19.55 7.77 -32.39
N ALA A 124 -18.71 7.61 -33.43
CA ALA A 124 -18.43 8.62 -34.44
C ALA A 124 -19.68 9.25 -35.09
N PRO A 125 -20.72 8.50 -35.51
CA PRO A 125 -21.90 9.10 -36.13
C PRO A 125 -22.71 9.99 -35.17
N ALA A 126 -22.80 9.62 -33.89
CA ALA A 126 -23.53 10.39 -32.87
C ALA A 126 -22.80 11.68 -32.46
N VAL A 127 -21.46 11.63 -32.38
CA VAL A 127 -20.63 12.80 -32.06
C VAL A 127 -20.60 13.80 -33.21
N ALA A 128 -20.56 13.32 -34.46
CA ALA A 128 -20.66 14.18 -35.64
C ALA A 128 -22.00 14.95 -35.66
N ALA A 129 -23.12 14.27 -35.42
CA ALA A 129 -24.44 14.89 -35.33
C ALA A 129 -24.55 15.93 -34.19
N ALA A 130 -23.94 15.66 -33.02
CA ALA A 130 -23.96 16.57 -31.89
C ALA A 130 -23.10 17.83 -32.09
N VAL A 131 -21.94 17.70 -32.76
CA VAL A 131 -21.06 18.83 -33.10
C VAL A 131 -21.71 19.72 -34.16
N GLU A 132 -22.36 19.14 -35.17
CA GLU A 132 -23.13 19.85 -36.18
C GLU A 132 -24.29 20.63 -35.56
N ALA A 133 -25.05 20.03 -34.65
CA ALA A 133 -26.15 20.71 -33.95
C ALA A 133 -25.66 21.88 -33.07
N ARG A 134 -24.45 21.79 -32.50
CA ARG A 134 -23.91 22.79 -31.57
C ARG A 134 -23.12 23.90 -32.24
N PHE A 135 -22.45 23.62 -33.37
CA PHE A 135 -21.55 24.55 -34.06
C PHE A 135 -21.97 24.87 -35.50
N GLY A 136 -22.89 24.11 -36.11
CA GLY A 136 -23.37 24.35 -37.47
C GLY A 136 -24.07 25.70 -37.63
N ALA A 137 -24.85 26.12 -36.62
CA ALA A 137 -25.50 27.44 -36.61
C ALA A 137 -24.48 28.60 -36.55
N ALA A 138 -23.36 28.42 -35.84
CA ALA A 138 -22.30 29.42 -35.75
C ALA A 138 -21.44 29.49 -37.03
N LEU A 139 -21.28 28.37 -37.73
CA LEU A 139 -20.55 28.29 -39.00
C LEU A 139 -21.34 28.93 -40.15
N LEU A 140 -22.67 28.77 -40.16
CA LEU A 140 -23.58 29.40 -41.13
C LEU A 140 -23.65 30.93 -40.99
N ALA A 141 -23.39 31.46 -39.79
CA ALA A 141 -23.37 32.91 -39.54
C ALA A 141 -22.07 33.60 -40.00
N ALA A 142 -21.00 32.85 -40.31
CA ALA A 142 -19.65 33.39 -40.53
C ALA A 142 -19.18 33.39 -42.00
N GLY A 143 -19.97 32.90 -42.97
CA GLY A 143 -19.51 32.86 -44.36
C GLY A 143 -20.62 32.71 -45.40
N SER A 144 -20.84 33.78 -46.16
CA SER A 144 -21.66 33.81 -47.36
C SER A 144 -21.01 33.01 -48.49
N THR A 145 -21.35 31.73 -48.61
CA THR A 145 -21.61 31.05 -49.88
C THR A 145 -22.51 29.87 -49.57
N ALA A 146 -23.70 29.83 -50.18
CA ALA A 146 -24.63 28.72 -50.08
C ALA A 146 -23.99 27.47 -50.69
N THR A 147 -23.33 26.68 -49.85
CA THR A 147 -23.09 25.27 -50.10
C THR A 147 -24.22 24.51 -49.40
N PRO A 148 -24.81 23.49 -50.04
CA PRO A 148 -25.90 22.74 -49.43
C PRO A 148 -25.43 22.14 -48.11
N ALA A 149 -26.28 22.26 -47.09
CA ALA A 149 -26.03 21.72 -45.76
C ALA A 149 -25.53 20.27 -45.88
N PRO A 150 -24.42 19.90 -45.21
CA PRO A 150 -23.96 18.53 -45.26
C PRO A 150 -25.03 17.63 -44.64
N THR A 151 -25.67 16.79 -45.46
CA THR A 151 -26.49 15.68 -44.97
C THR A 151 -25.59 14.67 -44.24
N PRO A 152 -26.10 13.82 -43.34
CA PRO A 152 -25.31 12.75 -42.71
C PRO A 152 -24.53 11.86 -43.71
N ASP A 153 -24.96 11.80 -44.98
CA ASP A 153 -24.27 11.10 -46.07
C ASP A 153 -23.06 11.84 -46.67
N SER A 154 -22.93 13.15 -46.39
CA SER A 154 -21.88 14.01 -46.96
C SER A 154 -20.61 14.10 -46.09
N VAL A 155 -20.68 13.66 -44.83
CA VAL A 155 -19.51 13.37 -44.01
C VAL A 155 -19.01 11.98 -44.42
N GLY A 156 -18.29 11.90 -45.54
CA GLY A 156 -17.86 10.61 -46.09
C GLY A 156 -17.17 9.73 -45.03
N PRO A 157 -17.30 8.39 -45.11
CA PRO A 157 -16.83 7.43 -44.10
C PRO A 157 -15.34 7.60 -43.73
N LEU A 158 -14.55 8.10 -44.69
CA LEU A 158 -13.14 8.44 -44.49
C LEU A 158 -12.87 9.55 -43.46
N ARG A 159 -13.83 10.46 -43.17
CA ARG A 159 -13.66 11.54 -42.17
C ARG A 159 -14.02 11.06 -40.75
N THR A 160 -15.04 10.22 -40.60
CA THR A 160 -15.41 9.60 -39.32
C THR A 160 -14.34 8.64 -38.83
N ASP A 161 -13.74 7.87 -39.73
CA ASP A 161 -12.65 6.94 -39.39
C ASP A 161 -11.40 7.68 -38.93
N ARG A 162 -11.10 8.84 -39.55
CA ARG A 162 -10.00 9.72 -39.13
C ARG A 162 -10.26 10.33 -37.76
N ALA A 163 -11.50 10.74 -37.46
CA ALA A 163 -11.86 11.26 -36.14
C ALA A 163 -11.72 10.17 -35.06
N ALA A 164 -12.21 8.96 -35.33
CA ALA A 164 -12.06 7.82 -34.43
C ALA A 164 -10.58 7.47 -34.19
N LEU A 165 -9.76 7.50 -35.24
CA LEU A 165 -8.32 7.29 -35.17
C LEU A 165 -7.61 8.35 -34.31
N LEU A 166 -7.99 9.63 -34.45
CA LEU A 166 -7.43 10.72 -33.65
C LEU A 166 -7.80 10.56 -32.16
N VAL A 167 -9.05 10.20 -31.84
CA VAL A 167 -9.48 9.93 -30.46
C VAL A 167 -8.72 8.74 -29.89
N ALA A 168 -8.63 7.63 -30.62
CA ALA A 168 -7.89 6.45 -30.19
C ALA A 168 -6.39 6.75 -29.95
N THR A 169 -5.78 7.53 -30.84
CA THR A 169 -4.38 7.97 -30.69
C THR A 169 -4.22 8.89 -29.47
N GLY A 170 -5.16 9.81 -29.24
CA GLY A 170 -5.20 10.66 -28.06
C GLY A 170 -5.28 9.86 -26.76
N VAL A 171 -6.17 8.88 -26.70
CA VAL A 171 -6.31 7.95 -25.56
C VAL A 171 -5.03 7.15 -25.34
N ALA A 172 -4.41 6.62 -26.40
CA ALA A 172 -3.15 5.88 -26.31
C ALA A 172 -1.99 6.75 -25.79
N LEU A 173 -1.88 8.01 -26.25
CA LEU A 173 -0.87 8.96 -25.76
C LEU A 173 -1.11 9.37 -24.30
N LEU A 174 -2.37 9.55 -23.90
CA LEU A 174 -2.73 9.80 -22.50
C LEU A 174 -2.39 8.60 -21.63
N ALA A 175 -2.71 7.38 -22.06
CA ALA A 175 -2.38 6.14 -21.36
C ALA A 175 -0.86 5.96 -21.20
N LYS A 176 -0.09 6.29 -22.24
CA LYS A 176 1.38 6.34 -22.19
C LYS A 176 1.89 7.32 -21.13
N ARG A 177 1.41 8.56 -21.18
CA ARG A 177 1.80 9.62 -20.21
C ARG A 177 1.39 9.27 -18.79
N ALA A 178 0.19 8.74 -18.62
CA ALA A 178 -0.30 8.27 -17.33
C ALA A 178 0.59 7.16 -16.77
N THR A 179 1.03 6.21 -17.59
CA THR A 179 1.93 5.13 -17.15
C THR A 179 3.26 5.66 -16.61
N VAL A 180 3.89 6.62 -17.31
CA VAL A 180 5.14 7.24 -16.83
C VAL A 180 4.89 8.09 -15.58
N ALA A 181 3.78 8.82 -15.51
CA ALA A 181 3.40 9.59 -14.33
C ALA A 181 3.13 8.68 -13.11
N VAL A 182 2.49 7.53 -13.33
CA VAL A 182 2.26 6.49 -12.32
C VAL A 182 3.59 5.90 -11.86
N ALA A 183 4.57 5.69 -12.74
CA ALA A 183 5.90 5.22 -12.34
C ALA A 183 6.63 6.24 -11.43
N GLY A 184 6.48 7.55 -11.69
CA GLY A 184 6.98 8.60 -10.81
C GLY A 184 6.22 8.68 -9.48
N LEU A 185 4.90 8.49 -9.51
CA LEU A 185 4.06 8.40 -8.31
C LEU A 185 4.41 7.16 -7.48
N HIS A 186 4.72 6.04 -8.11
CA HIS A 186 5.20 4.83 -7.47
C HIS A 186 6.50 5.11 -6.72
N LEU A 187 7.47 5.80 -7.32
CA LEU A 187 8.69 6.21 -6.60
C LEU A 187 8.37 7.11 -5.40
N ARG A 188 7.46 8.07 -5.54
CA ARG A 188 7.02 8.89 -4.40
C ARG A 188 6.43 8.03 -3.29
N TRP A 189 5.62 7.05 -3.66
CA TRP A 189 4.99 6.14 -2.71
C TRP A 189 6.02 5.25 -2.02
N VAL A 190 6.93 4.60 -2.77
CA VAL A 190 8.04 3.79 -2.23
C VAL A 190 8.94 4.60 -1.30
N VAL A 191 9.26 5.84 -1.66
CA VAL A 191 10.04 6.74 -0.82
C VAL A 191 9.29 7.11 0.45
N ALA A 192 7.99 7.40 0.36
CA ALA A 192 7.17 7.72 1.51
C ALA A 192 7.02 6.51 2.44
N THR A 193 6.77 5.32 1.91
CA THR A 193 6.68 4.08 2.71
C THR A 193 8.01 3.77 3.39
N ARG A 194 9.14 3.90 2.68
CA ARG A 194 10.47 3.73 3.28
C ARG A 194 10.77 4.77 4.35
N ARG A 195 10.41 6.04 4.14
CA ARG A 195 10.54 7.09 5.17
C ARG A 195 9.76 6.69 6.42
N THR A 196 8.48 6.34 6.27
CA THR A 196 7.63 5.94 7.38
C THR A 196 8.17 4.71 8.09
N ASP A 197 8.71 3.74 7.35
CA ASP A 197 9.29 2.53 7.93
C ASP A 197 10.53 2.86 8.79
N ILE A 198 11.49 3.61 8.24
CA ILE A 198 12.68 4.09 8.96
C ILE A 198 12.30 4.87 10.23
N GLU A 199 11.40 5.85 10.13
CA GLU A 199 11.02 6.71 11.27
C GLU A 199 10.35 5.91 12.39
N ARG A 200 9.78 4.76 12.04
CA ARG A 200 9.07 3.89 12.96
C ARG A 200 9.97 2.85 13.61
N THR A 201 10.93 2.31 12.89
CA THR A 201 11.90 1.32 13.40
C THR A 201 13.07 1.97 14.14
N LEU A 202 13.40 3.23 13.81
CA LEU A 202 14.53 3.95 14.41
C LEU A 202 14.52 3.97 15.94
N PRO A 203 13.40 4.23 16.65
CA PRO A 203 13.44 4.31 18.11
C PRO A 203 13.70 2.96 18.80
N GLY A 204 13.35 1.85 18.14
CA GLY A 204 13.72 0.51 18.60
C GLY A 204 15.21 0.25 18.41
N ALA A 205 15.75 0.63 17.24
CA ALA A 205 17.17 0.50 16.95
C ALA A 205 18.04 1.36 17.87
N VAL A 206 17.64 2.61 18.16
CA VAL A 206 18.37 3.50 19.09
C VAL A 206 18.42 2.93 20.51
N ARG A 207 17.33 2.30 20.98
CA ARG A 207 17.30 1.63 22.28
C ARG A 207 18.27 0.46 22.34
N TYR A 208 18.38 -0.31 21.26
CA TYR A 208 19.34 -1.39 21.16
C TYR A 208 20.78 -0.88 21.10
N LEU A 209 21.03 0.18 20.34
CA LEU A 209 22.34 0.84 20.36
C LEU A 209 22.69 1.38 21.75
N GLU A 210 21.74 1.94 22.50
CA GLU A 210 21.96 2.37 23.89
C GLU A 210 22.36 1.18 24.78
N LEU A 211 21.68 0.04 24.65
CA LEU A 211 22.04 -1.20 25.34
C LEU A 211 23.42 -1.75 24.96
N LEU A 212 23.78 -1.69 23.68
CA LEU A 212 25.13 -2.09 23.23
C LEU A 212 26.21 -1.10 23.69
N SER A 213 25.87 0.19 23.82
CA SER A 213 26.83 1.22 24.25
C SER A 213 27.27 1.03 25.70
N SER A 214 26.44 0.43 26.56
CA SER A 214 26.86 0.04 27.91
C SER A 214 27.82 -1.16 27.94
N GLY A 215 27.92 -1.93 26.86
CA GLY A 215 28.75 -3.13 26.73
C GLY A 215 30.14 -2.91 26.13
N SER A 216 30.62 -1.66 26.00
CA SER A 216 31.92 -1.31 25.40
C SER A 216 32.15 -1.80 23.95
N ASP A 217 31.07 -1.99 23.18
CA ASP A 217 31.17 -2.30 21.75
C ASP A 217 31.62 -1.08 20.94
N GLU A 218 32.55 -1.27 19.99
CA GLU A 218 32.91 -0.21 19.05
C GLU A 218 31.72 0.26 18.20
N PRO A 219 31.62 1.55 17.82
CA PRO A 219 30.48 2.10 17.07
C PRO A 219 30.15 1.38 15.76
N ARG A 220 31.18 0.84 15.07
CA ARG A 220 31.01 0.05 13.85
C ARG A 220 30.40 -1.31 14.15
N ALA A 221 30.81 -1.95 15.24
CA ALA A 221 30.27 -3.23 15.70
C ALA A 221 28.81 -3.07 16.16
N MET A 222 28.51 -2.00 16.90
CA MET A 222 27.14 -1.69 17.31
C MET A 222 26.19 -1.53 16.12
N LEU A 223 26.59 -0.75 15.10
CA LEU A 223 25.78 -0.57 13.89
C LEU A 223 25.64 -1.86 13.08
N ARG A 224 26.65 -2.73 13.09
CA ARG A 224 26.60 -4.04 12.43
C ARG A 224 25.59 -4.95 13.10
N LYS A 225 25.68 -5.12 14.43
CA LYS A 225 24.71 -5.87 15.24
C LYS A 225 23.28 -5.34 15.02
N ALA A 226 23.10 -4.02 14.96
CA ALA A 226 21.80 -3.41 14.68
C ALA A 226 21.34 -3.53 13.21
N ALA A 227 22.26 -3.74 12.26
CA ALA A 227 21.96 -3.94 10.84
C ALA A 227 21.64 -5.40 10.51
N ASP A 228 22.16 -6.35 11.30
CA ASP A 228 21.92 -7.79 11.14
C ASP A 228 20.55 -8.18 11.73
N GLY A 229 20.04 -7.41 12.71
CA GLY A 229 18.70 -7.61 13.25
C GLY A 229 17.59 -7.16 12.31
N ASP A 230 16.85 -8.10 11.72
CA ASP A 230 15.69 -7.82 10.85
C ASP A 230 14.52 -7.14 11.61
N ALA A 231 14.50 -7.23 12.94
CA ALA A 231 13.56 -6.55 13.83
C ALA A 231 13.52 -5.02 13.65
N TYR A 232 14.57 -4.41 13.07
CA TYR A 232 14.67 -2.96 12.82
C TYR A 232 14.45 -2.56 11.36
N GLY A 233 13.98 -3.47 10.49
CA GLY A 233 13.42 -3.20 9.15
C GLY A 233 14.17 -2.14 8.34
N GLY A 234 13.48 -1.06 7.96
CA GLY A 234 14.05 0.03 7.17
C GLY A 234 15.25 0.74 7.81
N THR A 235 15.34 0.77 9.15
CA THR A 235 16.52 1.29 9.86
C THR A 235 17.71 0.35 9.72
N ALA A 236 17.53 -0.96 9.97
CA ALA A 236 18.57 -1.96 9.76
C ALA A 236 19.10 -1.93 8.32
N THR A 237 18.20 -1.85 7.33
CA THR A 237 18.57 -1.70 5.91
C THR A 237 19.40 -0.43 5.67
N SER A 238 19.07 0.67 6.35
CA SER A 238 19.81 1.93 6.22
C SER A 238 21.19 1.86 6.89
N PHE A 239 21.30 1.18 8.03
CA PHE A 239 22.59 0.91 8.68
C PHE A 239 23.44 -0.03 7.83
N ARG A 240 22.88 -1.11 7.27
CA ARG A 240 23.55 -2.01 6.32
C ARG A 240 24.06 -1.25 5.10
N LYS A 241 23.25 -0.35 4.53
CA LYS A 241 23.67 0.54 3.44
C LYS A 241 24.81 1.47 3.86
N ALA A 242 24.81 1.97 5.09
CA ALA A 242 25.88 2.82 5.61
C ALA A 242 27.19 2.03 5.83
N LEU A 243 27.09 0.80 6.34
CA LEU A 243 28.22 -0.12 6.52
C LEU A 243 28.81 -0.58 5.18
N ASN A 244 27.96 -0.87 4.19
CA ASN A 244 28.39 -1.21 2.83
C ASN A 244 29.07 -0.01 2.17
N ALA A 245 28.49 1.18 2.28
CA ALA A 245 29.11 2.41 1.81
C ALA A 245 30.44 2.71 2.53
N ALA A 246 30.53 2.40 3.83
CA ALA A 246 31.76 2.55 4.61
C ALA A 246 32.84 1.53 4.22
N ARG A 247 32.45 0.31 3.81
CA ARG A 247 33.38 -0.70 3.27
C ARG A 247 33.97 -0.24 1.94
N LEU A 248 33.14 0.34 1.07
CA LEU A 248 33.56 0.90 -0.23
C LEU A 248 34.40 2.18 -0.08
N ALA A 249 34.03 3.06 0.85
CA ALA A 249 34.71 4.35 1.06
C ALA A 249 35.88 4.30 2.05
N GLY A 250 36.14 3.14 2.68
CA GLY A 250 37.19 2.95 3.68
C GLY A 250 36.93 3.61 5.05
N SER A 251 35.84 4.35 5.25
CA SER A 251 35.55 4.99 6.54
C SER A 251 34.07 4.95 6.91
N LEU A 252 33.78 4.70 8.20
CA LEU A 252 32.41 4.73 8.73
C LEU A 252 31.78 6.13 8.62
N ASP A 253 32.59 7.15 8.83
CA ASP A 253 32.17 8.56 8.75
C ASP A 253 31.63 8.92 7.34
N GLU A 254 32.32 8.51 6.26
CA GLU A 254 31.85 8.76 4.89
C GLU A 254 30.60 7.92 4.55
N GLY A 255 30.54 6.67 5.04
CA GLY A 255 29.35 5.82 4.89
C GLY A 255 28.10 6.44 5.52
N LEU A 256 28.22 6.95 6.76
CA LEU A 256 27.14 7.62 7.47
C LEU A 256 26.74 8.95 6.80
N ARG A 257 27.70 9.75 6.31
CA ARG A 257 27.44 10.98 5.53
C ARG A 257 26.65 10.70 4.26
N ARG A 258 27.08 9.70 3.48
CA ARG A 258 26.43 9.32 2.21
C ARG A 258 24.99 8.90 2.45
N VAL A 259 24.73 8.05 3.43
CA VAL A 259 23.36 7.62 3.77
C VAL A 259 22.52 8.76 4.35
N ALA A 260 23.09 9.63 5.20
CA ALA A 260 22.39 10.82 5.68
C ALA A 260 22.02 11.80 4.54
N ARG A 261 22.85 11.86 3.50
CA ARG A 261 22.59 12.67 2.30
C ARG A 261 21.53 12.06 1.40
N ASP A 262 21.36 10.74 1.34
CA ASP A 262 20.44 10.10 0.40
C ASP A 262 19.13 9.61 1.04
N THR A 263 19.09 9.46 2.36
CA THR A 263 17.92 8.94 3.09
C THR A 263 16.66 9.79 2.86
N PRO A 264 15.47 9.15 2.74
CA PRO A 264 14.21 9.87 2.67
C PRO A 264 13.76 10.44 4.02
N SER A 265 14.30 9.94 5.15
CA SER A 265 14.01 10.46 6.49
C SER A 265 14.96 11.60 6.87
N ARG A 266 14.68 12.78 6.30
CA ARG A 266 15.50 14.00 6.47
C ARG A 266 15.42 14.62 7.86
N GLU A 267 14.29 14.44 8.54
CA GLU A 267 14.01 15.08 9.82
C GLU A 267 14.42 14.23 11.04
N LEU A 268 14.69 12.94 10.82
CA LEU A 268 14.94 11.96 11.88
C LEU A 268 16.21 11.16 11.62
N LEU A 269 16.26 10.29 10.60
CA LEU A 269 17.44 9.45 10.40
C LEU A 269 18.68 10.26 10.00
N ALA A 270 18.56 11.20 9.06
CA ALA A 270 19.70 12.00 8.62
C ALA A 270 20.42 12.73 9.79
N PRO A 271 19.73 13.52 10.64
CA PRO A 271 20.37 14.16 11.78
C PRO A 271 20.85 13.14 12.82
N PHE A 272 20.15 12.02 13.02
CA PHE A 272 20.61 10.95 13.90
C PHE A 272 21.97 10.40 13.45
N LEU A 273 22.13 10.02 12.17
CA LEU A 273 23.39 9.46 11.65
C LEU A 273 24.55 10.46 11.78
N LEU A 274 24.29 11.75 11.52
CA LEU A 274 25.30 12.81 11.64
C LEU A 274 25.71 13.06 13.10
N LYS A 275 24.76 13.03 14.04
CA LYS A 275 25.03 13.15 15.48
C LYS A 275 25.73 11.89 16.02
N PHE A 276 25.25 10.70 15.67
CA PHE A 276 25.87 9.42 16.05
C PHE A 276 27.35 9.42 15.68
N ARG A 277 27.66 9.74 14.43
CA ARG A 277 29.03 9.92 13.92
C ARG A 277 29.85 10.92 14.73
N LYS A 278 29.27 12.07 15.09
CA LYS A 278 29.95 13.10 15.89
C LYS A 278 30.30 12.59 17.29
N HIS A 279 29.36 11.96 17.99
CA HIS A 279 29.57 11.50 19.36
C HIS A 279 30.42 10.22 19.42
N ALA A 280 30.28 9.32 18.43
CA ALA A 280 31.15 8.16 18.26
C ALA A 280 32.63 8.55 18.07
N ALA A 281 32.90 9.67 17.40
CA ALA A 281 34.26 10.21 17.28
C ALA A 281 34.77 10.91 18.55
N THR A 282 33.88 11.23 19.50
CA THR A 282 34.22 11.92 20.75
C THR A 282 34.58 10.93 21.86
N GLY A 283 33.91 9.77 21.90
CA GLY A 283 34.17 8.69 22.86
C GLY A 283 32.89 7.97 23.29
N ASP A 284 33.04 6.84 23.96
CA ASP A 284 31.94 5.93 24.30
C ASP A 284 30.91 6.56 25.25
N GLU A 285 31.36 7.34 26.23
CA GLU A 285 30.46 8.04 27.18
C GLU A 285 29.63 9.13 26.48
N ALA A 286 30.23 9.88 25.56
CA ALA A 286 29.50 10.87 24.78
C ALA A 286 28.46 10.22 23.86
N LEU A 287 28.76 9.00 23.37
CA LEU A 287 27.85 8.23 22.54
C LEU A 287 26.67 7.67 23.37
N SER A 288 26.93 7.12 24.55
CA SER A 288 25.90 6.57 25.44
C SER A 288 24.91 7.66 25.90
N GLU A 289 25.40 8.83 26.32
CA GLU A 289 24.57 9.98 26.71
C GLU A 289 23.71 10.49 25.55
N PHE A 290 24.29 10.58 24.36
CA PHE A 290 23.56 10.93 23.14
C PHE A 290 22.43 9.95 22.85
N LEU A 291 22.71 8.64 22.89
CA LEU A 291 21.73 7.59 22.60
C LEU A 291 20.58 7.61 23.62
N ALA A 292 20.88 7.77 24.92
CA ALA A 292 19.87 7.90 25.98
C ALA A 292 18.97 9.14 25.82
N THR A 293 19.56 10.26 25.39
CA THR A 293 18.81 11.49 25.12
C THR A 293 17.94 11.35 23.87
N GLU A 294 18.48 10.79 22.79
CA GLU A 294 17.75 10.60 21.55
C GLU A 294 16.62 9.56 21.73
N ARG A 295 16.81 8.49 22.53
CA ARG A 295 15.74 7.54 22.89
C ARG A 295 14.54 8.26 23.53
N ARG A 296 14.79 9.12 24.53
CA ARG A 296 13.74 9.90 25.23
C ARG A 296 13.01 10.85 24.27
N MET A 297 13.74 11.51 23.38
CA MET A 297 13.15 12.40 22.37
C MET A 297 12.28 11.64 21.36
N LEU A 298 12.74 10.48 20.92
CA LEU A 298 12.06 9.64 19.95
C LEU A 298 10.78 9.01 20.52
N SER A 299 10.77 8.57 21.79
CA SER A 299 9.57 8.02 22.42
C SER A 299 8.42 9.05 22.44
N HIS A 300 8.70 10.30 22.83
CA HIS A 300 7.70 11.38 22.80
C HIS A 300 7.22 11.76 21.40
N ARG A 301 8.07 11.63 20.37
CA ARG A 301 7.66 11.85 18.97
C ARG A 301 6.73 10.73 18.50
N GLN A 302 7.04 9.47 18.83
CA GLN A 302 6.18 8.33 18.52
C GLN A 302 4.80 8.48 19.18
N ASP A 303 4.73 8.90 20.45
CA ASP A 303 3.46 9.16 21.14
C ASP A 303 2.61 10.21 20.42
N ARG A 304 3.23 11.32 20.00
CA ARG A 304 2.53 12.40 19.27
C ARG A 304 2.09 11.97 17.88
N ALA A 305 2.92 11.20 17.16
CA ALA A 305 2.56 10.65 15.85
C ALA A 305 1.34 9.72 15.96
N ARG A 306 1.31 8.86 16.99
CA ARG A 306 0.19 7.95 17.27
C ARG A 306 -1.10 8.71 17.57
N LYS A 307 -1.05 9.71 18.46
CA LYS A 307 -2.22 10.54 18.81
C LYS A 307 -2.79 11.26 17.57
N ARG A 308 -1.93 11.75 16.68
CA ARG A 308 -2.34 12.37 15.41
C ARG A 308 -2.99 11.38 14.45
N ALA A 309 -2.40 10.19 14.29
CA ALA A 309 -2.96 9.15 13.43
C ALA A 309 -4.35 8.71 13.90
N ARG A 310 -4.56 8.53 15.21
CA ARG A 310 -5.87 8.20 15.79
C ARG A 310 -6.91 9.29 15.48
N ARG A 311 -6.57 10.56 15.69
CA ARG A 311 -7.46 11.69 15.37
C ARG A 311 -7.81 11.75 13.88
N PHE A 312 -6.87 11.42 12.99
CA PHE A 312 -7.14 11.39 11.56
C PHE A 312 -8.09 10.25 11.17
N LEU A 313 -7.96 9.06 11.78
CA LEU A 313 -8.86 7.94 11.52
C LEU A 313 -10.30 8.21 11.99
N GLU A 314 -10.46 8.94 13.09
CA GLU A 314 -11.76 9.43 13.56
C GLU A 314 -12.43 10.32 12.51
N LEU A 315 -11.73 11.37 12.05
CA LEU A 315 -12.22 12.25 10.97
C LEU A 315 -12.49 11.50 9.67
N LEU A 316 -11.62 10.55 9.31
CA LEU A 316 -11.80 9.76 8.09
C LEU A 316 -13.06 8.89 8.18
N THR A 317 -13.37 8.36 9.35
CA THR A 317 -14.57 7.55 9.56
C THR A 317 -15.84 8.40 9.49
N GLU A 318 -15.85 9.58 10.10
CA GLU A 318 -16.96 10.53 9.98
C GLU A 318 -17.20 10.94 8.53
N LEU A 319 -16.12 11.32 7.82
CA LEU A 319 -16.18 11.65 6.40
C LEU A 319 -16.64 10.46 5.56
N PHE A 320 -16.19 9.24 5.89
CA PHE A 320 -16.56 8.02 5.17
C PHE A 320 -18.07 7.78 5.25
N VAL A 321 -18.66 7.86 6.44
CA VAL A 321 -20.12 7.70 6.60
C VAL A 321 -20.87 8.76 5.79
N ALA A 322 -20.46 10.03 5.88
CA ALA A 322 -21.11 11.12 5.15
C ALA A 322 -21.05 10.93 3.62
N VAL A 323 -19.88 10.58 3.09
CA VAL A 323 -19.66 10.37 1.65
C VAL A 323 -20.35 9.10 1.15
N LEU A 324 -20.55 8.09 1.99
CA LEU A 324 -21.20 6.84 1.61
C LEU A 324 -22.73 6.99 1.50
N VAL A 325 -23.34 7.79 2.37
CA VAL A 325 -24.80 8.01 2.39
C VAL A 325 -25.26 8.93 1.25
N LEU A 326 -24.46 9.93 0.90
CA LEU A 326 -24.84 10.95 -0.09
C LEU A 326 -25.18 10.39 -1.49
N PRO A 327 -24.41 9.47 -2.09
CA PRO A 327 -24.75 8.85 -3.36
C PRO A 327 -26.04 8.03 -3.30
N ALA A 328 -26.29 7.33 -2.20
CA ALA A 328 -27.53 6.58 -2.01
C ALA A 328 -28.74 7.52 -1.95
N LEU A 329 -28.66 8.62 -1.19
CA LEU A 329 -29.68 9.66 -1.15
C LEU A 329 -29.90 10.33 -2.51
N LEU A 330 -28.80 10.60 -3.24
CA LEU A 330 -28.86 11.18 -4.58
C LEU A 330 -29.60 10.26 -5.55
N VAL A 331 -29.31 8.95 -5.54
CA VAL A 331 -30.00 7.97 -6.38
C VAL A 331 -31.47 7.86 -6.00
N ILE A 332 -31.79 7.78 -4.69
CA ILE A 332 -33.18 7.76 -4.21
C ILE A 332 -33.92 9.03 -4.69
N GLY A 333 -33.32 10.20 -4.50
CA GLY A 333 -33.89 11.47 -4.93
C GLY A 333 -34.07 11.59 -6.44
N ALA A 334 -33.09 11.12 -7.24
CA ALA A 334 -33.19 11.08 -8.70
C ALA A 334 -34.29 10.11 -9.18
N THR A 335 -34.49 9.00 -8.47
CA THR A 335 -35.55 8.03 -8.75
C THR A 335 -36.91 8.65 -8.43
N ALA A 336 -37.08 9.25 -7.25
CA ALA A 336 -38.32 9.92 -6.84
C ALA A 336 -38.66 11.12 -7.76
N LEU A 337 -37.69 11.96 -8.09
CA LEU A 337 -37.90 13.13 -8.95
C LEU A 337 -38.31 12.72 -10.38
N SER A 338 -37.76 11.62 -10.90
CA SER A 338 -38.12 11.11 -12.23
C SER A 338 -39.56 10.59 -12.31
N VAL A 339 -40.14 10.15 -11.19
CA VAL A 339 -41.56 9.75 -11.11
C VAL A 339 -42.47 10.99 -11.11
N VAL A 340 -42.04 12.06 -10.45
CA VAL A 340 -42.86 13.28 -10.28
C VAL A 340 -42.77 14.21 -11.48
N ILE A 341 -41.59 14.38 -12.09
CA ILE A 341 -41.39 15.33 -13.20
C ILE A 341 -40.39 14.76 -14.24
N PRO A 342 -40.87 13.99 -15.24
CA PRO A 342 -40.00 13.36 -16.24
C PRO A 342 -39.27 14.37 -17.15
N GLU A 343 -39.79 15.58 -17.32
CA GLU A 343 -39.19 16.63 -18.19
C GLU A 343 -37.89 17.23 -17.64
N LEU A 344 -37.60 17.10 -16.34
CA LEU A 344 -36.41 17.70 -15.71
C LEU A 344 -35.11 16.89 -15.94
N LEU A 345 -35.21 15.64 -16.42
CA LEU A 345 -34.07 14.74 -16.64
C LEU A 345 -34.11 14.14 -18.06
N PRO A 346 -34.01 14.96 -19.12
CA PRO A 346 -34.07 14.47 -20.50
C PRO A 346 -32.95 13.47 -20.77
N PRO A 347 -33.19 12.40 -21.57
CA PRO A 347 -32.20 11.36 -21.80
C PRO A 347 -30.93 11.89 -22.46
N VAL A 348 -29.79 11.31 -22.09
CA VAL A 348 -28.47 11.72 -22.58
C VAL A 348 -28.03 10.76 -23.68
N SER A 349 -27.70 11.31 -24.84
CA SER A 349 -27.04 10.55 -25.91
C SER A 349 -25.62 10.19 -25.47
N THR A 350 -25.39 8.93 -25.17
CA THR A 350 -24.06 8.40 -24.87
C THR A 350 -23.48 7.72 -26.12
N PRO A 351 -22.14 7.52 -26.18
CA PRO A 351 -21.46 6.79 -27.26
C PRO A 351 -22.00 5.39 -27.57
N VAL A 352 -22.76 4.79 -26.65
CA VAL A 352 -23.30 3.43 -26.73
C VAL A 352 -24.82 3.45 -27.00
N GLY A 353 -25.41 4.63 -27.18
CA GLY A 353 -26.84 4.83 -27.40
C GLY A 353 -27.46 5.89 -26.48
N VAL A 354 -28.77 6.12 -26.64
CA VAL A 354 -29.53 7.03 -25.78
C VAL A 354 -29.74 6.34 -24.42
N VAL A 355 -29.17 6.91 -23.35
CA VAL A 355 -29.25 6.37 -21.99
C VAL A 355 -30.04 7.37 -21.13
N PRO A 356 -31.02 6.92 -20.33
CA PRO A 356 -31.75 7.83 -19.46
C PRO A 356 -30.80 8.42 -18.40
N THR A 357 -30.93 9.72 -18.11
CA THR A 357 -30.03 10.45 -17.19
C THR A 357 -29.93 9.81 -15.81
N ARG A 358 -31.02 9.22 -15.32
CA ARG A 358 -31.05 8.43 -14.09
C ARG A 358 -30.08 7.23 -14.10
N ALA A 359 -29.89 6.57 -15.24
CA ALA A 359 -28.93 5.48 -15.37
C ALA A 359 -27.48 6.01 -15.32
N VAL A 360 -27.20 7.16 -15.94
CA VAL A 360 -25.87 7.81 -15.86
C VAL A 360 -25.55 8.19 -14.41
N VAL A 361 -26.51 8.81 -13.72
CA VAL A 361 -26.39 9.17 -12.30
C VAL A 361 -26.13 7.93 -11.44
N LEU A 362 -26.86 6.84 -11.69
CA LEU A 362 -26.75 5.61 -10.94
C LEU A 362 -25.41 4.90 -11.15
N TYR A 363 -25.02 4.64 -12.39
CA TYR A 363 -23.75 3.97 -12.66
C TYR A 363 -22.56 4.86 -12.27
N GLY A 364 -22.71 6.19 -12.37
CA GLY A 364 -21.76 7.15 -11.80
C GLY A 364 -21.64 7.04 -10.29
N ALA A 365 -22.77 6.93 -9.58
CA ALA A 365 -22.79 6.72 -8.13
C ALA A 365 -22.17 5.39 -7.73
N VAL A 366 -22.46 4.29 -8.45
CA VAL A 366 -21.85 2.97 -8.24
C VAL A 366 -20.34 3.03 -8.45
N ALA A 367 -19.88 3.60 -9.56
CA ALA A 367 -18.46 3.74 -9.85
C ALA A 367 -17.75 4.61 -8.79
N PHE A 368 -18.38 5.70 -8.37
CA PHE A 368 -17.90 6.56 -7.29
C PHE A 368 -17.80 5.81 -5.97
N LEU A 369 -18.82 5.06 -5.56
CA LEU A 369 -18.85 4.30 -4.31
C LEU A 369 -17.75 3.23 -4.29
N VAL A 370 -17.57 2.49 -5.38
CA VAL A 370 -16.51 1.47 -5.51
C VAL A 370 -15.12 2.13 -5.45
N ALA A 371 -14.91 3.21 -6.20
CA ALA A 371 -13.64 3.94 -6.20
C ALA A 371 -13.33 4.56 -4.83
N PHE A 372 -14.33 5.15 -4.18
CA PHE A 372 -14.22 5.73 -2.85
C PHE A 372 -13.95 4.65 -1.79
N GLY A 373 -14.66 3.52 -1.83
CA GLY A 373 -14.43 2.38 -0.95
C GLY A 373 -13.00 1.84 -1.07
N LEU A 374 -12.50 1.69 -2.31
CA LEU A 374 -11.11 1.29 -2.55
C LEU A 374 -10.12 2.34 -2.04
N ALA A 375 -10.35 3.62 -2.31
CA ALA A 375 -9.50 4.71 -1.85
C ALA A 375 -9.46 4.80 -0.31
N ALA A 376 -10.61 4.65 0.35
CA ALA A 376 -10.72 4.60 1.80
C ALA A 376 -9.98 3.38 2.38
N ALA A 377 -10.15 2.19 1.78
CA ALA A 377 -9.44 0.97 2.18
C ALA A 377 -7.92 1.12 2.05
N VAL A 378 -7.43 1.76 0.97
CA VAL A 378 -6.01 2.08 0.78
C VAL A 378 -5.53 3.13 1.79
N ALA A 379 -6.31 4.18 2.05
CA ALA A 379 -5.98 5.20 3.04
C ALA A 379 -5.86 4.60 4.45
N VAL A 380 -6.83 3.79 4.87
CA VAL A 380 -6.79 3.08 6.16
C VAL A 380 -5.61 2.11 6.20
N GLY A 381 -5.40 1.33 5.14
CA GLY A 381 -4.30 0.37 5.06
C GLY A 381 -2.90 1.01 5.11
N THR A 382 -2.75 2.23 4.59
CA THR A 382 -1.48 2.98 4.60
C THR A 382 -1.25 3.69 5.94
N LEU A 383 -2.29 4.19 6.59
CA LEU A 383 -2.23 4.77 7.93
C LEU A 383 -2.00 3.70 9.01
N ARG A 384 -2.33 2.43 8.71
CA ARG A 384 -2.05 1.32 9.62
C ARG A 384 -0.54 1.09 9.77
N PRO A 385 -0.03 1.01 11.01
CA PRO A 385 1.39 0.77 11.25
C PRO A 385 1.89 -0.57 10.63
N PRO A 386 2.98 -0.59 9.83
CA PRO A 386 3.46 -1.78 9.11
C PRO A 386 3.76 -3.03 9.96
N SER A 387 4.10 -2.90 11.25
CA SER A 387 4.43 -4.03 12.14
C SER A 387 3.17 -4.77 12.61
N GLN A 388 2.04 -4.42 12.02
CA GLN A 388 0.74 -5.05 12.20
C GLN A 388 0.26 -5.74 10.91
N ARG A 389 1.06 -5.68 9.82
CA ARG A 389 0.79 -6.39 8.58
C ARG A 389 1.47 -7.75 8.69
N ALA A 390 0.70 -8.78 9.05
CA ALA A 390 1.14 -10.13 8.77
C ALA A 390 1.24 -10.28 7.24
N SER A 391 2.47 -10.43 6.73
CA SER A 391 2.70 -10.78 5.34
C SER A 391 2.52 -12.28 5.21
N TYR A 392 1.40 -12.67 4.61
CA TYR A 392 1.18 -14.06 4.24
C TYR A 392 1.68 -14.25 2.82
N GLU A 393 2.78 -14.97 2.66
CA GLU A 393 3.33 -15.34 1.37
C GLU A 393 2.81 -16.72 0.96
N ALA A 394 2.50 -16.89 -0.32
CA ALA A 394 2.13 -18.19 -0.86
C ALA A 394 3.42 -18.99 -1.14
N PRO A 395 3.50 -20.26 -0.72
CA PRO A 395 4.62 -21.12 -1.06
C PRO A 395 4.81 -21.21 -2.59
N ALA A 396 6.05 -21.35 -3.03
CA ALA A 396 6.35 -21.46 -4.47
C ALA A 396 5.84 -22.76 -5.11
N SER A 397 5.62 -23.82 -4.31
CA SER A 397 5.18 -25.12 -4.83
C SER A 397 3.66 -25.31 -4.73
N PRO A 398 2.99 -25.83 -5.79
CA PRO A 398 1.54 -25.98 -5.80
C PRO A 398 1.02 -26.97 -4.75
N ARG A 399 1.82 -28.01 -4.44
CA ARG A 399 1.51 -28.96 -3.36
C ARG A 399 1.52 -28.27 -1.98
N ALA A 400 2.50 -27.42 -1.72
CA ALA A 400 2.55 -26.66 -0.47
C ALA A 400 1.42 -25.63 -0.38
N VAL A 401 1.01 -25.02 -1.50
CA VAL A 401 -0.18 -24.15 -1.55
C VAL A 401 -1.43 -24.93 -1.13
N LEU A 402 -1.68 -26.12 -1.69
CA LEU A 402 -2.80 -26.98 -1.29
C LEU A 402 -2.72 -27.41 0.18
N ALA A 403 -1.56 -27.85 0.65
CA ALA A 403 -1.36 -28.27 2.04
C ALA A 403 -1.58 -27.13 3.06
N THR A 404 -1.26 -25.89 2.67
CA THR A 404 -1.37 -24.71 3.54
C THR A 404 -2.69 -23.95 3.37
N ALA A 405 -3.55 -24.33 2.42
CA ALA A 405 -4.77 -23.60 2.07
C ALA A 405 -5.75 -23.40 3.25
N GLY A 406 -5.77 -24.31 4.23
CA GLY A 406 -6.61 -24.19 5.43
C GLY A 406 -6.04 -23.30 6.54
N ARG A 407 -4.76 -22.88 6.43
CA ARG A 407 -4.03 -22.15 7.49
C ARG A 407 -3.41 -20.84 6.99
N ASN A 408 -3.14 -20.72 5.69
CA ASN A 408 -2.52 -19.57 5.05
C ASN A 408 -3.51 -18.91 4.07
N PRO A 409 -3.95 -17.66 4.31
CA PRO A 409 -4.94 -16.99 3.46
C PRO A 409 -4.43 -16.66 2.04
N ALA A 410 -3.12 -16.55 1.83
CA ALA A 410 -2.56 -16.37 0.50
C ALA A 410 -2.74 -17.65 -0.34
N SER A 411 -2.48 -18.81 0.26
CA SER A 411 -2.74 -20.11 -0.36
C SER A 411 -4.24 -20.33 -0.58
N THR A 412 -5.10 -19.95 0.38
CA THR A 412 -6.56 -20.03 0.22
C THR A 412 -7.03 -19.20 -0.97
N ALA A 413 -6.46 -18.01 -1.20
CA ALA A 413 -6.85 -17.16 -2.33
C ALA A 413 -6.58 -17.86 -3.68
N VAL A 414 -5.43 -18.52 -3.82
CA VAL A 414 -5.12 -19.29 -5.04
C VAL A 414 -6.10 -20.46 -5.22
N VAL A 415 -6.37 -21.21 -4.16
CA VAL A 415 -7.25 -22.39 -4.20
C VAL A 415 -8.72 -22.01 -4.41
N ALA A 416 -9.20 -20.94 -3.77
CA ALA A 416 -10.59 -20.49 -3.85
C ALA A 416 -10.93 -19.81 -5.19
N ALA A 417 -9.93 -19.31 -5.93
CA ALA A 417 -10.15 -18.65 -7.22
C ALA A 417 -10.80 -19.58 -8.25
N GLY A 418 -10.35 -20.83 -8.36
CA GLY A 418 -10.89 -21.81 -9.31
C GLY A 418 -12.39 -22.08 -9.10
N PRO A 419 -12.80 -22.53 -7.90
CA PRO A 419 -14.22 -22.74 -7.56
C PRO A 419 -15.08 -21.48 -7.72
N ALA A 420 -14.56 -20.31 -7.34
CA ALA A 420 -15.30 -19.06 -7.47
C ALA A 420 -15.54 -18.68 -8.95
N VAL A 421 -14.54 -18.87 -9.82
CA VAL A 421 -14.70 -18.66 -11.27
C VAL A 421 -15.65 -19.70 -11.86
N ALA A 422 -15.55 -20.97 -11.46
CA ALA A 422 -16.48 -22.00 -11.91
C ALA A 422 -17.94 -21.68 -11.52
N LEU A 423 -18.16 -21.20 -10.29
CA LEU A 423 -19.47 -20.75 -9.83
C LEU A 423 -19.96 -19.55 -10.64
N ALA A 424 -19.10 -18.56 -10.90
CA ALA A 424 -19.47 -17.39 -11.70
C ALA A 424 -19.84 -17.78 -13.14
N LEU A 425 -19.08 -18.69 -13.76
CA LEU A 425 -19.38 -19.23 -15.09
C LEU A 425 -20.71 -20.00 -15.08
N TRP A 426 -20.96 -20.82 -14.06
CA TRP A 426 -22.22 -21.54 -13.92
C TRP A 426 -23.41 -20.59 -13.77
N LEU A 427 -23.29 -19.54 -12.94
CA LEU A 427 -24.31 -18.50 -12.80
C LEU A 427 -24.56 -17.75 -14.11
N ALA A 428 -23.51 -17.47 -14.88
CA ALA A 428 -23.64 -16.81 -16.18
C ALA A 428 -24.40 -17.70 -17.19
N VAL A 429 -24.08 -19.00 -17.23
CA VAL A 429 -24.80 -19.98 -18.08
C VAL A 429 -26.24 -20.16 -17.62
N ALA A 430 -26.51 -20.07 -16.33
CA ALA A 430 -27.86 -20.13 -15.76
C ALA A 430 -28.69 -18.85 -15.99
N GLY A 431 -28.14 -17.83 -16.66
CA GLY A 431 -28.88 -16.62 -17.06
C GLY A 431 -29.01 -15.56 -15.96
N TYR A 432 -28.24 -15.65 -14.87
CA TYR A 432 -28.20 -14.59 -13.86
C TYR A 432 -27.60 -13.30 -14.41
N THR A 433 -28.01 -12.16 -13.86
CA THR A 433 -27.46 -10.86 -14.24
C THR A 433 -25.95 -10.79 -13.98
N LEU A 434 -25.21 -10.05 -14.82
CA LEU A 434 -23.76 -9.88 -14.68
C LEU A 434 -23.34 -9.37 -13.30
N VAL A 435 -24.19 -8.54 -12.67
CA VAL A 435 -23.97 -8.04 -11.31
C VAL A 435 -24.02 -9.17 -10.29
N ASN A 436 -25.04 -10.03 -10.34
CA ASN A 436 -25.16 -11.16 -9.41
C ASN A 436 -24.04 -12.18 -9.64
N VAL A 437 -23.67 -12.45 -10.90
CA VAL A 437 -22.53 -13.30 -11.25
C VAL A 437 -21.24 -12.78 -10.61
N ALA A 438 -20.97 -11.47 -10.76
CA ALA A 438 -19.78 -10.85 -10.20
C ALA A 438 -19.79 -10.83 -8.66
N LEU A 439 -20.91 -10.46 -8.03
CA LEU A 439 -21.03 -10.31 -6.58
C LEU A 439 -21.04 -11.66 -5.84
N VAL A 440 -21.77 -12.64 -6.35
CA VAL A 440 -21.82 -14.00 -5.75
C VAL A 440 -20.49 -14.72 -5.98
N GLY A 441 -19.90 -14.60 -7.18
CA GLY A 441 -18.55 -15.10 -7.45
C GLY A 441 -17.51 -14.45 -6.54
N TYR A 442 -17.60 -13.13 -6.34
CA TYR A 442 -16.77 -12.40 -5.39
C TYR A 442 -16.95 -12.91 -3.96
N ALA A 443 -18.18 -13.08 -3.48
CA ALA A 443 -18.45 -13.57 -2.13
C ALA A 443 -17.93 -15.01 -1.92
N ALA A 444 -18.11 -15.89 -2.92
CA ALA A 444 -17.60 -17.26 -2.91
C ALA A 444 -16.07 -17.34 -2.85
N PHE A 445 -15.37 -16.34 -3.39
CA PHE A 445 -13.92 -16.18 -3.24
C PHE A 445 -13.55 -15.54 -1.89
N ALA A 446 -14.19 -14.43 -1.54
CA ALA A 446 -13.78 -13.54 -0.46
C ALA A 446 -14.05 -14.12 0.93
N VAL A 447 -15.17 -14.84 1.11
CA VAL A 447 -15.57 -15.42 2.40
C VAL A 447 -14.61 -16.53 2.86
N PRO A 448 -14.28 -17.56 2.06
CA PRO A 448 -13.34 -18.60 2.50
C PRO A 448 -11.94 -18.06 2.83
N VAL A 449 -11.41 -17.18 1.97
CA VAL A 449 -10.11 -16.52 2.18
C VAL A 449 -10.12 -15.70 3.47
N GLY A 450 -11.19 -14.94 3.67
CA GLY A 450 -11.40 -14.14 4.86
C GLY A 450 -11.52 -14.96 6.14
N LEU A 451 -12.21 -16.11 6.09
CA LEU A 451 -12.39 -17.01 7.24
C LEU A 451 -11.08 -17.65 7.66
N VAL A 452 -10.25 -18.10 6.72
CA VAL A 452 -8.93 -18.64 7.03
C VAL A 452 -8.05 -17.56 7.66
N ALA A 453 -8.08 -16.33 7.14
CA ALA A 453 -7.37 -15.22 7.75
C ALA A 453 -7.86 -14.91 9.18
N ALA A 454 -9.18 -14.90 9.41
CA ALA A 454 -9.76 -14.69 10.74
C ALA A 454 -9.36 -15.80 11.71
N ARG A 455 -9.35 -17.06 11.28
CA ARG A 455 -8.88 -18.19 12.10
C ARG A 455 -7.39 -18.06 12.43
N ARG A 456 -6.55 -17.81 11.42
CA ARG A 456 -5.10 -17.67 11.61
C ARG A 456 -4.77 -16.54 12.58
N THR A 457 -5.40 -15.39 12.40
CA THR A 457 -5.18 -14.24 13.29
C THR A 457 -5.63 -14.49 14.75
N ARG A 458 -6.63 -15.35 15.00
CA ARG A 458 -6.99 -15.76 16.37
C ARG A 458 -5.92 -16.65 17.00
N ILE A 459 -5.31 -17.53 16.21
CA ILE A 459 -4.21 -18.38 16.66
C ILE A 459 -2.98 -17.52 16.96
N ASP A 460 -2.62 -16.61 16.04
CA ASP A 460 -1.50 -15.67 16.25
C ASP A 460 -1.71 -14.84 17.52
N ASP A 461 -2.93 -14.36 17.77
CA ASP A 461 -3.28 -13.60 18.99
C ASP A 461 -3.23 -14.43 20.27
N ALA A 462 -3.47 -15.73 20.18
CA ALA A 462 -3.30 -16.63 21.31
C ALA A 462 -1.82 -16.82 21.56
N LYS A 463 -1.03 -17.19 20.54
CA LYS A 463 0.42 -17.34 20.63
C LYS A 463 1.11 -16.09 21.19
N ASP A 464 0.73 -14.89 20.75
CA ASP A 464 1.32 -13.64 21.26
C ASP A 464 1.04 -13.38 22.75
N ARG A 465 -0.11 -13.85 23.27
CA ARG A 465 -0.44 -13.76 24.69
C ARG A 465 0.39 -14.75 25.49
N GLU A 466 0.35 -16.02 25.10
CA GLU A 466 1.08 -17.09 25.80
C GLU A 466 2.59 -16.87 25.71
N LEU A 467 3.10 -16.23 24.65
CA LEU A 467 4.50 -15.83 24.54
C LEU A 467 4.89 -14.78 25.58
N ALA A 468 4.01 -13.83 25.89
CA ALA A 468 4.26 -12.84 26.93
C ALA A 468 4.34 -13.50 28.31
N ASP A 469 3.47 -14.47 28.56
CA ASP A 469 3.44 -15.24 29.80
C ASP A 469 4.67 -16.17 29.90
N PHE A 470 5.06 -16.81 28.80
CA PHE A 470 6.30 -17.59 28.68
C PHE A 470 7.53 -16.75 29.03
N VAL A 471 7.70 -15.60 28.38
CA VAL A 471 8.84 -14.71 28.64
C VAL A 471 8.86 -14.25 30.09
N HIS A 472 7.70 -13.87 30.64
CA HIS A 472 7.59 -13.47 32.04
C HIS A 472 8.04 -14.60 32.99
N ALA A 473 7.60 -15.83 32.74
CA ALA A 473 7.95 -17.00 33.53
C ALA A 473 9.44 -17.36 33.41
N VAL A 474 10.02 -17.28 32.21
CA VAL A 474 11.46 -17.54 32.00
C VAL A 474 12.32 -16.48 32.70
N SER A 475 12.01 -15.19 32.54
CA SER A 475 12.75 -14.11 33.22
C SER A 475 12.72 -14.27 34.74
N GLY A 476 11.59 -14.71 35.30
CA GLY A 476 11.49 -14.99 36.74
C GLY A 476 12.44 -16.08 37.23
N HIS A 477 12.67 -17.13 36.43
CA HIS A 477 13.62 -18.19 36.76
C HIS A 477 15.08 -17.79 36.53
N VAL A 478 15.37 -17.02 35.47
CA VAL A 478 16.72 -16.52 35.17
C VAL A 478 17.18 -15.53 36.25
N ALA A 479 16.30 -14.64 36.71
CA ALA A 479 16.57 -13.71 37.81
C ALA A 479 16.88 -14.42 39.15
N GLN A 480 16.47 -15.67 39.31
CA GLN A 480 16.82 -16.52 40.46
C GLN A 480 18.17 -17.23 40.29
N GLY A 481 18.93 -16.91 39.24
CA GLY A 481 20.23 -17.50 38.93
C GLY A 481 20.16 -18.89 38.27
N ARG A 482 18.98 -19.34 37.81
CA ARG A 482 18.89 -20.60 37.07
C ARG A 482 19.42 -20.42 35.65
N PRO A 483 20.20 -21.38 35.11
CA PRO A 483 20.63 -21.33 33.72
C PRO A 483 19.42 -21.40 32.78
N LEU A 484 19.51 -20.73 31.63
CA LEU A 484 18.41 -20.58 30.67
C LEU A 484 17.74 -21.89 30.28
N GLU A 485 18.54 -22.94 30.02
CA GLU A 485 18.04 -24.28 29.69
C GLU A 485 17.17 -24.88 30.81
N ALA A 486 17.55 -24.69 32.07
CA ALA A 486 16.77 -25.14 33.22
C ALA A 486 15.53 -24.28 33.47
N ALA A 487 15.62 -22.96 33.21
CA ALA A 487 14.49 -22.06 33.27
C ALA A 487 13.41 -22.44 32.24
N VAL A 488 13.78 -22.63 30.98
CA VAL A 488 12.86 -23.04 29.91
C VAL A 488 12.30 -24.44 30.17
N ALA A 489 13.10 -25.38 30.70
CA ALA A 489 12.63 -26.72 31.07
C ALA A 489 11.70 -26.74 32.30
N ALA A 490 11.81 -25.77 33.21
CA ALA A 490 10.86 -25.60 34.30
C ALA A 490 9.53 -25.06 33.74
N VAL A 491 9.58 -24.01 32.92
CA VAL A 491 8.37 -23.43 32.30
C VAL A 491 7.65 -24.45 31.41
N ALA A 492 8.36 -25.25 30.62
CA ALA A 492 7.78 -26.31 29.79
C ALA A 492 7.07 -27.42 30.59
N ARG A 493 7.38 -27.58 31.88
CA ARG A 493 6.76 -28.61 32.75
C ARG A 493 5.67 -28.04 33.65
N ASP A 494 5.87 -26.81 34.13
CA ASP A 494 5.09 -26.24 35.22
C ASP A 494 4.09 -25.18 34.76
N ALA A 495 4.26 -24.58 33.57
CA ALA A 495 3.35 -23.55 33.04
C ALA A 495 2.40 -24.13 31.99
N ASP A 496 1.12 -23.77 32.10
CA ASP A 496 0.11 -24.00 31.05
C ASP A 496 0.12 -22.79 30.11
N LEU A 497 0.72 -22.97 28.93
CA LEU A 497 0.83 -21.96 27.88
C LEU A 497 -0.07 -22.30 26.69
N GLY A 498 -1.00 -23.25 26.85
CA GLY A 498 -2.01 -23.65 25.89
C GLY A 498 -1.49 -23.88 24.47
N VAL A 499 -1.69 -22.90 23.59
CA VAL A 499 -1.29 -23.02 22.16
C VAL A 499 0.22 -23.04 21.93
N LEU A 500 1.02 -22.72 22.95
CA LEU A 500 2.48 -22.65 22.88
C LEU A 500 3.16 -23.86 23.56
N ASP A 501 2.42 -24.74 24.23
CA ASP A 501 2.98 -25.85 25.01
C ASP A 501 3.92 -26.74 24.19
N ASP A 502 3.47 -27.19 23.02
CA ASP A 502 4.26 -28.01 22.11
C ASP A 502 5.53 -27.26 21.63
N ASP A 503 5.38 -25.97 21.30
CA ASP A 503 6.49 -25.13 20.82
C ASP A 503 7.55 -24.94 21.93
N VAL A 504 7.14 -24.72 23.19
CA VAL A 504 8.03 -24.56 24.34
C VAL A 504 8.67 -25.88 24.78
N ALA A 505 7.93 -26.98 24.75
CA ALA A 505 8.47 -28.31 25.03
C ALA A 505 9.59 -28.69 24.04
N ASP A 506 9.36 -28.40 22.76
CA ASP A 506 10.35 -28.56 21.70
C ASP A 506 11.57 -27.67 21.89
N LEU A 507 11.40 -26.40 22.30
CA LEU A 507 12.51 -25.50 22.62
C LEU A 507 13.31 -26.03 23.82
N ALA A 508 12.64 -26.47 24.88
CA ALA A 508 13.28 -27.04 26.05
C ALA A 508 14.06 -28.31 25.69
N PHE A 509 13.54 -29.14 24.80
CA PHE A 509 14.24 -30.31 24.26
C PHE A 509 15.46 -29.91 23.43
N ALA A 510 15.30 -28.95 22.51
CA ALA A 510 16.38 -28.48 21.65
C ALA A 510 17.53 -27.84 22.44
N LEU A 511 17.23 -27.06 23.49
CA LEU A 511 18.24 -26.46 24.37
C LEU A 511 19.01 -27.48 25.21
N ARG A 512 18.41 -28.66 25.49
CA ARG A 512 19.09 -29.78 26.17
C ARG A 512 19.90 -30.65 25.21
N SER A 513 19.60 -30.61 23.92
CA SER A 513 20.29 -31.41 22.90
C SER A 513 21.57 -30.71 22.46
N THR A 514 22.69 -31.40 22.54
CA THR A 514 23.99 -30.92 22.01
C THR A 514 24.18 -31.25 20.52
N THR A 515 23.21 -31.91 19.88
CA THR A 515 23.31 -32.36 18.48
C THR A 515 22.48 -31.46 17.55
N ALA A 516 23.14 -30.82 16.58
CA ALA A 516 22.46 -30.06 15.52
C ALA A 516 21.77 -30.99 14.51
N PRO A 517 20.58 -30.64 13.96
CA PRO A 517 20.06 -31.32 12.78
C PRO A 517 20.89 -30.95 11.55
N ALA A 518 21.10 -31.91 10.63
CA ALA A 518 22.00 -31.82 9.47
C ALA A 518 21.70 -30.71 8.42
N ASP A 519 20.70 -29.86 8.63
CA ASP A 519 20.29 -28.82 7.68
C ASP A 519 21.05 -27.50 7.80
N SER A 520 21.75 -27.24 8.92
CA SER A 520 22.59 -26.05 9.12
C SER A 520 23.94 -26.12 8.42
N ALA A 521 24.35 -27.29 7.92
CA ALA A 521 25.58 -27.46 7.14
C ALA A 521 25.48 -26.96 5.69
N ARG A 522 24.37 -26.30 5.31
CA ARG A 522 24.13 -25.78 3.94
C ARG A 522 24.19 -24.25 3.80
N SER A 523 24.64 -23.54 4.83
CA SER A 523 25.03 -22.13 4.68
C SER A 523 26.36 -22.02 3.91
N GLU A 524 26.48 -20.99 3.07
CA GLU A 524 27.35 -20.89 1.90
C GLU A 524 28.83 -21.31 2.08
N PRO A 525 29.43 -21.98 1.07
CA PRO A 525 30.87 -22.28 1.04
C PRO A 525 31.65 -21.00 0.71
N GLY A 526 32.06 -20.24 1.72
CA GLY A 526 32.72 -18.96 1.43
C GLY A 526 33.32 -18.14 2.57
N ALA A 527 33.75 -18.72 3.70
CA ALA A 527 34.76 -18.09 4.58
C ALA A 527 35.18 -19.03 5.72
N GLY A 528 36.47 -19.38 5.76
CA GLY A 528 37.08 -20.04 6.92
C GLY A 528 36.81 -21.54 7.06
N SER A 529 37.71 -22.22 7.75
CA SER A 529 37.75 -23.65 8.04
C SER A 529 36.40 -24.24 8.51
N PRO A 530 36.15 -25.55 8.37
CA PRO A 530 34.99 -26.21 8.98
C PRO A 530 35.18 -26.23 10.51
N GLU A 531 34.85 -25.13 11.18
CA GLU A 531 34.77 -25.08 12.64
C GLU A 531 33.51 -25.83 13.09
N GLU A 532 33.67 -26.70 14.08
CA GLU A 532 32.53 -27.36 14.72
C GLU A 532 31.58 -26.31 15.30
N PRO A 533 30.26 -26.40 15.08
CA PRO A 533 29.31 -25.42 15.61
C PRO A 533 29.43 -25.35 17.13
N THR A 534 29.63 -24.15 17.67
CA THR A 534 29.80 -23.97 19.11
C THR A 534 28.47 -24.20 19.87
N ALA A 535 28.54 -24.49 21.17
CA ALA A 535 27.33 -24.63 22.01
C ALA A 535 26.44 -23.36 22.01
N VAL A 536 27.02 -22.20 21.71
CA VAL A 536 26.33 -20.91 21.57
C VAL A 536 25.52 -20.87 20.26
N ASP A 537 26.10 -21.36 19.15
CA ASP A 537 25.43 -21.42 17.84
C ASP A 537 24.24 -22.38 17.87
N LEU A 538 24.35 -23.50 18.59
CA LEU A 538 23.26 -24.47 18.75
C LEU A 538 22.07 -23.88 19.53
N ARG A 539 22.35 -23.11 20.60
CA ARG A 539 21.31 -22.41 21.37
C ARG A 539 20.63 -21.32 20.54
N GLY A 540 21.40 -20.58 19.75
CA GLY A 540 20.86 -19.61 18.81
C GLY A 540 19.92 -20.25 17.79
N ALA A 541 20.35 -21.36 17.17
CA ALA A 541 19.54 -22.11 16.22
C ALA A 541 18.27 -22.73 16.84
N ALA A 542 18.32 -23.16 18.10
CA ALA A 542 17.15 -23.65 18.83
C ALA A 542 16.11 -22.55 19.06
N ILE A 543 16.56 -21.34 19.43
CA ILE A 543 15.71 -20.16 19.63
C ILE A 543 15.13 -19.70 18.28
N GLU A 544 15.92 -19.69 17.21
CA GLU A 544 15.47 -19.32 15.86
C GLU A 544 14.39 -20.29 15.34
N ARG A 545 14.59 -21.60 15.51
CA ARG A 545 13.57 -22.61 15.17
C ARG A 545 12.30 -22.46 16.01
N PHE A 546 12.42 -22.06 17.27
CA PHE A 546 11.25 -21.73 18.09
C PHE A 546 10.52 -20.51 17.53
N VAL A 547 11.23 -19.43 17.20
CA VAL A 547 10.66 -18.24 16.56
C VAL A 547 9.93 -18.60 15.26
N ASP A 548 10.52 -19.43 14.40
CA ASP A 548 9.92 -19.89 13.15
C ASP A 548 8.67 -20.75 13.34
N ARG A 549 8.61 -21.56 14.40
CA ARG A 549 7.41 -22.37 14.73
C ARG A 549 6.31 -21.53 15.35
N VAL A 550 6.67 -20.57 16.19
CA VAL A 550 5.72 -19.62 16.76
C VAL A 550 5.12 -18.77 15.65
N ASP A 551 5.93 -18.37 14.66
CA ASP A 551 5.51 -17.71 13.42
C ASP A 551 4.61 -16.49 13.69
N THR A 552 4.99 -15.69 14.69
CA THR A 552 4.35 -14.41 14.98
C THR A 552 5.32 -13.24 14.88
N PRO A 553 4.85 -12.05 14.45
CA PRO A 553 5.69 -10.85 14.40
C PRO A 553 6.24 -10.43 15.76
N LEU A 554 5.56 -10.78 16.86
CA LEU A 554 6.04 -10.51 18.21
C LEU A 554 7.27 -11.36 18.50
N ALA A 555 7.19 -12.68 18.30
CA ALA A 555 8.30 -13.61 18.52
C ALA A 555 9.53 -13.25 17.68
N ALA A 556 9.35 -13.02 16.37
CA ALA A 556 10.43 -12.63 15.47
C ALA A 556 11.13 -11.34 15.91
N ARG A 557 10.36 -10.39 16.46
CA ARG A 557 10.89 -9.08 16.88
C ARG A 557 11.58 -9.12 18.23
N THR A 558 11.15 -9.97 19.15
CA THR A 558 11.58 -9.92 20.55
C THR A 558 12.58 -11.02 20.88
N LEU A 559 12.35 -12.26 20.48
CA LEU A 559 13.29 -13.36 20.77
C LEU A 559 14.54 -13.35 19.88
N GLY A 560 14.45 -12.88 18.63
CA GLY A 560 15.63 -12.72 17.77
C GLY A 560 16.68 -11.76 18.36
N LEU A 561 16.26 -10.80 19.19
CA LEU A 561 17.15 -9.87 19.88
C LEU A 561 17.91 -10.53 21.04
N VAL A 562 17.32 -11.57 21.64
CA VAL A 562 17.93 -12.33 22.72
C VAL A 562 19.05 -13.21 22.19
N THR A 563 18.88 -13.84 21.03
CA THR A 563 19.95 -14.61 20.38
C THR A 563 21.20 -13.76 20.15
N GLY A 564 21.04 -12.55 19.59
CA GLY A 564 22.17 -11.65 19.34
C GLY A 564 22.84 -11.10 20.61
N ALA A 565 22.07 -10.88 21.68
CA ALA A 565 22.60 -10.40 22.96
C ALA A 565 23.33 -11.52 23.72
N LEU A 566 22.70 -12.70 23.84
CA LEU A 566 23.32 -13.87 24.47
C LEU A 566 24.60 -14.32 23.73
N ASN A 567 24.62 -14.26 22.39
CA ASN A 567 25.82 -14.53 21.59
C ASN A 567 26.94 -13.51 21.83
N ALA A 568 26.59 -12.26 22.22
CA ALA A 568 27.56 -11.23 22.56
C ALA A 568 28.05 -11.31 24.02
N GLY A 569 27.61 -12.32 24.79
CA GLY A 569 28.04 -12.52 26.18
C GLY A 569 27.38 -11.59 27.20
N SER A 570 26.27 -10.94 26.85
CA SER A 570 25.54 -10.09 27.80
C SER A 570 24.85 -10.91 28.89
N ASP A 571 24.73 -10.33 30.09
CA ASP A 571 24.04 -10.95 31.24
C ASP A 571 22.62 -11.41 30.88
N ALA A 572 22.36 -12.70 31.05
CA ALA A 572 21.07 -13.31 30.72
C ALA A 572 19.94 -12.65 31.52
N ASP A 573 20.15 -12.27 32.78
CA ASP A 573 19.11 -11.63 33.59
C ASP A 573 18.72 -10.26 32.98
N ALA A 574 19.72 -9.42 32.69
CA ALA A 574 19.48 -8.12 32.05
C ALA A 574 18.81 -8.24 30.66
N VAL A 575 19.16 -9.25 29.87
CA VAL A 575 18.56 -9.52 28.55
C VAL A 575 17.10 -9.95 28.69
N PHE A 576 16.81 -10.92 29.55
CA PHE A 576 15.46 -11.42 29.75
C PHE A 576 14.56 -10.42 30.47
N GLU A 577 15.10 -9.56 31.33
CA GLU A 577 14.37 -8.44 31.92
C GLU A 577 13.97 -7.42 30.86
N THR A 578 14.91 -7.06 29.98
CA THR A 578 14.64 -6.16 28.86
C THR A 578 13.62 -6.77 27.89
N LEU A 579 13.73 -8.08 27.62
CA LEU A 579 12.78 -8.82 26.82
C LEU A 579 11.38 -8.76 27.43
N ARG A 580 11.26 -9.00 28.74
CA ARG A 580 9.98 -8.94 29.47
C ARG A 580 9.33 -7.56 29.35
N ILE A 581 10.09 -6.50 29.57
CA ILE A 581 9.59 -5.11 29.44
C ILE A 581 9.14 -4.84 28.00
N GLU A 582 9.92 -5.26 27.00
CA GLU A 582 9.59 -4.97 25.60
C GLU A 582 8.42 -5.84 25.09
N VAL A 583 8.34 -7.12 25.44
CA VAL A 583 7.22 -8.01 25.10
C VAL A 583 5.94 -7.51 25.76
N GLY A 584 5.97 -7.19 27.06
CA GLY A 584 4.81 -6.64 27.76
C GLY A 584 4.35 -5.30 27.17
N ARG A 585 5.28 -4.42 26.81
CA ARG A 585 4.97 -3.16 26.13
C ARG A 585 4.38 -3.39 24.74
N LEU A 586 4.98 -4.25 23.92
CA LEU A 586 4.52 -4.52 22.56
C LEU A 586 3.14 -5.19 22.56
N TYR A 587 2.91 -6.16 23.45
CA TYR A 587 1.62 -6.81 23.61
C TYR A 587 0.53 -5.82 24.06
N SER A 588 0.80 -5.04 25.10
CA SER A 588 -0.15 -4.02 25.58
C SER A 588 -0.42 -2.94 24.53
N GLU A 589 0.59 -2.51 23.77
CA GLU A 589 0.43 -1.58 22.65
C GLU A 589 -0.45 -2.17 21.54
N GLN A 590 -0.24 -3.44 21.17
CA GLN A 590 -1.09 -4.12 20.18
C GLN A 590 -2.54 -4.23 20.67
N ARG A 591 -2.75 -4.57 21.94
CA ARG A 591 -4.08 -4.69 22.57
C ARG A 591 -4.81 -3.35 22.59
N ALA A 592 -4.13 -2.28 23.03
CA ALA A 592 -4.70 -0.94 23.09
C ALA A 592 -5.11 -0.41 21.72
N LEU A 593 -4.28 -0.66 20.70
CA LEU A 593 -4.60 -0.29 19.32
C LEU A 593 -5.80 -1.08 18.80
N ARG A 594 -5.88 -2.38 19.06
CA ARG A 594 -7.02 -3.20 18.63
C ARG A 594 -8.33 -2.73 19.25
N SER A 595 -8.33 -2.46 20.56
CA SER A 595 -9.49 -1.89 21.25
C SER A 595 -9.89 -0.54 20.64
N SER A 596 -8.92 0.31 20.29
CA SER A 596 -9.20 1.60 19.65
C SER A 596 -9.78 1.49 18.24
N MET A 597 -9.61 0.34 17.56
CA MET A 597 -10.09 0.13 16.18
C MET A 597 -11.49 -0.49 16.10
N GLN A 598 -11.98 -1.11 17.18
CA GLN A 598 -13.32 -1.73 17.22
C GLN A 598 -14.47 -0.78 16.83
N PRO A 599 -14.49 0.49 17.28
CA PRO A 599 -15.55 1.42 16.89
C PRO A 599 -15.62 1.63 15.37
N TYR A 600 -14.49 1.66 14.66
CA TYR A 600 -14.46 1.87 13.21
C TYR A 600 -15.10 0.71 12.44
N ILE A 601 -14.90 -0.52 12.90
CA ILE A 601 -15.53 -1.71 12.32
C ILE A 601 -17.05 -1.62 12.48
N ALA A 602 -17.50 -1.27 13.70
CA ALA A 602 -18.92 -1.13 14.02
C ALA A 602 -19.58 -0.05 13.15
N VAL A 603 -18.91 1.09 12.95
CA VAL A 603 -19.41 2.18 12.10
C VAL A 603 -19.57 1.73 10.64
N GLY A 604 -18.59 1.01 10.08
CA GLY A 604 -18.70 0.50 8.71
C GLY A 604 -19.88 -0.47 8.52
N TRP A 605 -20.09 -1.38 9.47
CA TRP A 605 -21.25 -2.29 9.46
C TRP A 605 -22.57 -1.55 9.67
N ALA A 606 -22.62 -0.61 10.61
CA ALA A 606 -23.81 0.19 10.86
C ALA A 606 -24.21 1.00 9.63
N ALA A 607 -23.24 1.61 8.93
CA ALA A 607 -23.51 2.35 7.69
C ALA A 607 -24.04 1.43 6.58
N ALA A 608 -23.47 0.24 6.41
CA ALA A 608 -23.95 -0.75 5.44
C ALA A 608 -25.39 -1.18 5.74
N VAL A 609 -25.67 -1.56 6.99
CA VAL A 609 -27.01 -2.01 7.42
C VAL A 609 -28.03 -0.88 7.32
N LEU A 610 -27.66 0.34 7.71
CA LEU A 610 -28.54 1.51 7.60
C LEU A 610 -28.92 1.79 6.16
N VAL A 611 -27.95 1.85 5.24
CA VAL A 611 -28.25 2.12 3.82
C VAL A 611 -29.03 0.97 3.20
N ALA A 612 -28.69 -0.28 3.50
CA ALA A 612 -29.44 -1.43 3.02
C ALA A 612 -30.89 -1.42 3.53
N GLY A 613 -31.11 -1.10 4.81
CA GLY A 613 -32.43 -0.97 5.41
C GLY A 613 -33.26 0.16 4.79
N VAL A 614 -32.67 1.36 4.65
CA VAL A 614 -33.35 2.49 4.00
C VAL A 614 -33.75 2.16 2.56
N VAL A 615 -32.83 1.59 1.77
CA VAL A 615 -33.13 1.23 0.38
C VAL A 615 -34.17 0.11 0.30
N ALA A 616 -34.11 -0.91 1.17
CA ALA A 616 -35.13 -1.96 1.21
C ALA A 616 -36.52 -1.38 1.52
N VAL A 617 -36.62 -0.47 2.50
CA VAL A 617 -37.87 0.23 2.82
C VAL A 617 -38.38 1.02 1.62
N VAL A 618 -37.52 1.84 0.99
CA VAL A 618 -37.87 2.61 -0.21
C VAL A 618 -38.34 1.69 -1.33
N ASN A 619 -37.67 0.56 -1.53
CA ASN A 619 -38.03 -0.41 -2.56
C ASN A 619 -39.42 -1.03 -2.32
N THR A 620 -39.80 -1.24 -1.06
CA THR A 620 -41.13 -1.75 -0.69
C THR A 620 -42.22 -0.68 -0.64
N GLN A 621 -41.89 0.58 -0.34
CA GLN A 621 -42.88 1.64 -0.08
C GLN A 621 -43.09 2.60 -1.26
N VAL A 622 -42.05 2.90 -2.04
CA VAL A 622 -42.07 3.93 -3.10
C VAL A 622 -42.23 3.31 -4.49
N VAL A 623 -41.72 2.10 -4.69
CA VAL A 623 -41.76 1.37 -5.98
C VAL A 623 -42.88 0.32 -6.00
N ASP A 624 -43.90 0.50 -5.16
CA ASP A 624 -45.09 -0.36 -5.21
C ASP A 624 -46.04 0.15 -6.30
N ALA A 625 -46.25 -0.66 -7.34
CA ALA A 625 -47.01 -0.28 -8.53
C ALA A 625 -48.45 0.16 -8.18
N ALA A 626 -49.03 -0.41 -7.12
CA ALA A 626 -50.37 -0.06 -6.64
C ALA A 626 -50.44 1.36 -6.06
N ARG A 627 -49.40 1.83 -5.35
CA ARG A 627 -49.35 3.18 -4.78
C ARG A 627 -48.97 4.22 -5.81
N LEU A 628 -48.04 3.89 -6.72
CA LEU A 628 -47.75 4.74 -7.87
C LEU A 628 -48.99 4.93 -8.76
N ALA A 629 -49.81 3.88 -8.93
CA ALA A 629 -51.10 3.97 -9.62
C ALA A 629 -52.14 4.81 -8.83
N GLU A 630 -52.22 4.71 -7.50
CA GLU A 630 -53.07 5.57 -6.68
C GLU A 630 -52.66 7.04 -6.72
N PHE A 631 -51.36 7.35 -6.65
CA PHE A 631 -50.83 8.72 -6.75
C PHE A 631 -51.02 9.30 -8.16
N ALA A 632 -50.83 8.49 -9.20
CA ALA A 632 -51.11 8.87 -10.58
C ALA A 632 -52.61 9.09 -10.82
N ALA A 633 -53.48 8.27 -10.23
CA ALA A 633 -54.93 8.46 -10.29
C ALA A 633 -55.42 9.69 -9.51
N ALA A 634 -54.71 10.10 -8.46
CA ALA A 634 -55.02 11.27 -7.65
C ALA A 634 -54.48 12.60 -8.24
N SER A 635 -53.58 12.54 -9.22
CA SER A 635 -52.96 13.72 -9.85
C SER A 635 -53.26 13.72 -11.35
N GLU A 636 -54.14 14.62 -11.81
CA GLU A 636 -54.43 14.86 -13.24
C GLU A 636 -53.18 15.25 -14.08
N ALA A 637 -52.00 15.35 -13.47
CA ALA A 637 -50.74 15.73 -14.09
C ALA A 637 -49.88 14.55 -14.62
N VAL A 638 -50.31 13.29 -14.49
CA VAL A 638 -49.53 12.15 -15.01
C VAL A 638 -49.87 11.90 -16.47
N THR A 639 -49.10 12.50 -17.37
CA THR A 639 -49.09 12.15 -18.79
C THR A 639 -48.27 10.87 -18.97
N GLU A 640 -48.93 9.74 -19.27
CA GLU A 640 -48.39 8.49 -19.87
C GLU A 640 -47.04 7.94 -19.31
N PRO A 641 -47.04 6.83 -18.55
CA PRO A 641 -45.85 6.25 -17.91
C PRO A 641 -45.00 5.36 -18.85
N GLU A 642 -44.77 5.73 -20.10
CA GLU A 642 -44.09 4.87 -21.11
C GLU A 642 -42.58 4.61 -20.88
N GLY A 643 -42.02 4.94 -19.70
CA GLY A 643 -40.56 4.81 -19.43
C GLY A 643 -40.15 4.29 -18.05
N VAL A 644 -41.09 3.95 -17.17
CA VAL A 644 -40.81 3.51 -15.79
C VAL A 644 -41.06 2.02 -15.68
N TYR A 645 -39.98 1.23 -15.58
CA TYR A 645 -40.03 -0.21 -15.39
C TYR A 645 -39.71 -0.51 -13.92
N PRO A 646 -40.70 -0.87 -13.08
CA PRO A 646 -40.50 -1.05 -11.65
C PRO A 646 -39.38 -2.04 -11.35
N GLU A 647 -39.34 -3.18 -12.04
CA GLU A 647 -38.31 -4.21 -11.89
C GLU A 647 -36.89 -3.69 -12.15
N LEU A 648 -36.74 -2.83 -13.16
CA LEU A 648 -35.45 -2.25 -13.49
C LEU A 648 -35.01 -1.23 -12.42
N GLU A 649 -35.94 -0.54 -11.80
CA GLU A 649 -35.69 0.42 -10.72
C GLU A 649 -35.34 -0.28 -9.40
N ARG A 650 -36.03 -1.37 -9.07
CA ARG A 650 -35.68 -2.25 -7.94
C ARG A 650 -34.26 -2.80 -8.11
N PHE A 651 -33.95 -3.32 -9.29
CA PHE A 651 -32.62 -3.85 -9.61
C PHE A 651 -31.54 -2.77 -9.50
N ARG A 652 -31.82 -1.56 -10.00
CA ARG A 652 -30.91 -0.41 -9.93
C ARG A 652 -30.60 0.00 -8.49
N LEU A 653 -31.62 0.14 -7.66
CA LEU A 653 -31.45 0.43 -6.23
C LEU A 653 -30.62 -0.65 -5.53
N TYR A 654 -30.90 -1.92 -5.85
CA TYR A 654 -30.11 -3.06 -5.37
C TYR A 654 -28.62 -2.95 -5.76
N VAL A 655 -28.29 -2.59 -6.99
CA VAL A 655 -26.88 -2.42 -7.43
C VAL A 655 -26.16 -1.35 -6.62
N VAL A 656 -26.83 -0.23 -6.35
CA VAL A 656 -26.26 0.87 -5.53
C VAL A 656 -26.06 0.41 -4.10
N THR A 657 -27.03 -0.28 -3.50
CA THR A 657 -26.89 -0.88 -2.16
C THR A 657 -25.72 -1.84 -2.10
N GLN A 658 -25.57 -2.73 -3.09
CA GLN A 658 -24.44 -3.66 -3.14
C GLN A 658 -23.09 -2.94 -3.24
N ALA A 659 -22.99 -1.88 -4.04
CA ALA A 659 -21.78 -1.06 -4.11
C ALA A 659 -21.44 -0.39 -2.77
N THR A 660 -22.45 0.14 -2.08
CA THR A 660 -22.31 0.73 -0.74
C THR A 660 -21.84 -0.32 0.28
N VAL A 661 -22.50 -1.47 0.31
CA VAL A 661 -22.23 -2.56 1.25
C VAL A 661 -20.83 -3.16 1.01
N LEU A 662 -20.42 -3.31 -0.25
CA LEU A 662 -19.07 -3.71 -0.65
C LEU A 662 -18.01 -2.71 -0.15
N ALA A 663 -18.21 -1.41 -0.41
CA ALA A 663 -17.31 -0.34 0.02
C ALA A 663 -17.16 -0.28 1.55
N SER A 664 -18.27 -0.39 2.28
CA SER A 664 -18.29 -0.49 3.75
C SER A 664 -17.52 -1.69 4.27
N GLY A 665 -17.68 -2.85 3.64
CA GLY A 665 -16.96 -4.05 4.03
C GLY A 665 -15.46 -3.96 3.80
N TRP A 666 -15.01 -3.36 2.69
CA TRP A 666 -13.60 -3.10 2.47
C TRP A 666 -13.01 -2.17 3.52
N PHE A 667 -13.70 -1.07 3.82
CA PHE A 667 -13.31 -0.13 4.85
C PHE A 667 -13.24 -0.80 6.24
N ALA A 668 -14.32 -1.45 6.66
CA ALA A 668 -14.41 -2.09 7.98
C ALA A 668 -13.34 -3.18 8.17
N GLY A 669 -13.12 -4.02 7.15
CA GLY A 669 -12.15 -5.10 7.28
C GLY A 669 -10.69 -4.64 7.16
N THR A 670 -10.40 -3.61 6.35
CA THR A 670 -9.07 -3.00 6.35
C THR A 670 -8.75 -2.33 7.68
N ALA A 671 -9.74 -1.69 8.33
CA ALA A 671 -9.62 -1.15 9.68
C ALA A 671 -9.42 -2.26 10.73
N ALA A 672 -10.10 -3.41 10.58
CA ALA A 672 -10.02 -4.51 11.53
C ALA A 672 -8.64 -5.18 11.55
N ARG A 673 -8.24 -5.81 10.44
CA ARG A 673 -7.01 -6.65 10.38
C ARG A 673 -6.30 -6.62 9.02
N GLY A 674 -6.69 -5.75 8.10
CA GLY A 674 -6.02 -5.56 6.79
C GLY A 674 -6.75 -6.23 5.62
N ARG A 675 -6.00 -6.50 4.53
CA ARG A 675 -6.59 -6.87 3.22
C ARG A 675 -7.47 -8.13 3.24
N TYR A 676 -7.08 -9.16 3.98
CA TYR A 676 -7.85 -10.40 4.02
C TYR A 676 -9.11 -10.29 4.89
N ALA A 677 -9.06 -9.48 5.95
CA ALA A 677 -10.27 -9.14 6.69
C ALA A 677 -11.22 -8.27 5.85
N ALA A 678 -10.69 -7.38 5.01
CA ALA A 678 -11.49 -6.64 4.02
C ALA A 678 -12.30 -7.58 3.13
N LEU A 679 -11.69 -8.67 2.64
CA LEU A 679 -12.40 -9.71 1.89
C LEU A 679 -13.49 -10.38 2.73
N LEU A 680 -13.21 -10.76 3.99
CA LEU A 680 -14.21 -11.38 4.86
C LEU A 680 -15.44 -10.49 5.05
N HIS A 681 -15.22 -9.25 5.48
CA HIS A 681 -16.31 -8.34 5.83
C HIS A 681 -17.12 -7.93 4.60
N SER A 682 -16.46 -7.59 3.48
CA SER A 682 -17.16 -7.25 2.24
C SER A 682 -17.87 -8.44 1.61
N GLY A 683 -17.27 -9.63 1.59
CA GLY A 683 -17.91 -10.85 1.09
C GLY A 683 -19.14 -11.24 1.91
N ALA A 684 -19.03 -11.20 3.24
CA ALA A 684 -20.16 -11.50 4.14
C ALA A 684 -21.30 -10.49 3.99
N LEU A 685 -20.96 -9.20 3.93
CA LEU A 685 -21.93 -8.13 3.76
C LEU A 685 -22.65 -8.20 2.41
N VAL A 686 -21.93 -8.44 1.30
CA VAL A 686 -22.50 -8.63 -0.05
C VAL A 686 -23.41 -9.87 -0.08
N ALA A 687 -22.99 -10.99 0.51
CA ALA A 687 -23.79 -12.21 0.58
C ALA A 687 -25.06 -12.00 1.41
N CYS A 688 -24.97 -11.38 2.59
CA CYS A 688 -26.14 -11.04 3.40
C CYS A 688 -27.09 -10.10 2.65
N CYS A 689 -26.56 -9.06 1.98
CA CYS A 689 -27.38 -8.14 1.21
C CYS A 689 -28.10 -8.85 0.06
N TYR A 690 -27.42 -9.76 -0.64
CA TYR A 690 -28.04 -10.58 -1.67
C TYR A 690 -29.18 -11.43 -1.12
N VAL A 691 -28.92 -12.19 -0.04
CA VAL A 691 -29.94 -13.04 0.61
C VAL A 691 -31.14 -12.24 1.08
N VAL A 692 -30.93 -11.09 1.73
CA VAL A 692 -32.02 -10.23 2.22
C VAL A 692 -32.88 -9.72 1.09
N PHE A 693 -32.29 -9.26 -0.02
CA PHE A 693 -33.04 -8.76 -1.16
C PHE A 693 -33.75 -9.87 -1.93
N THR A 694 -33.15 -11.06 -2.06
CA THR A 694 -33.80 -12.23 -2.68
C THR A 694 -34.96 -12.75 -1.83
N VAL A 695 -34.79 -12.88 -0.51
CA VAL A 695 -35.87 -13.30 0.41
C VAL A 695 -36.99 -12.27 0.46
N GLY A 696 -36.65 -10.98 0.36
CA GLY A 696 -37.63 -9.89 0.27
C GLY A 696 -38.37 -9.79 -1.07
N GLY A 697 -38.05 -10.63 -2.08
CA GLY A 697 -38.65 -10.58 -3.40
C GLY A 697 -38.29 -9.33 -4.20
N LEU A 698 -37.13 -8.72 -3.90
CA LEU A 698 -36.68 -7.45 -4.46
C LEU A 698 -35.69 -7.63 -5.63
N VAL A 699 -35.20 -8.86 -5.88
CA VAL A 699 -34.24 -9.25 -6.93
C VAL A 699 -34.47 -10.69 -7.38
#